data_AF-A0A0S8CYQ9-F1
#
_entry.id   AF-A0A0S8CYQ9-F1
#
_cell.length_a   1.000
_cell.length_b   1.000
_cell.length_c   1.000
_cell.angle_alpha   90.00
_cell.angle_beta   90.00
_cell.angle_gamma   90.00
#
_symmetry.space_group_name_H-M   'P 1'
#
loop_
_entity.id
_entity.type
_entity.pdbx_description
1 polymer ?
#
loop_
_entity_poly.entity_id
_entity_poly.type
_entity_poly.pdbx_seq_one_letter_code
_entity_poly.pdbx_strand_id
1 'polypeptide(L)'
;MASLLSSSFFPRNITWSGPAPVKYSAYFSLNRIMPGVDNFHYDVHLSPLFCESVAKIIFHLILKISGTDEDLDIGFDWVKEREEFKHLCHDIMLDAVKRAKLGDGETQIDYLAQIAVCKLLTREIARQFEELITRLNNQVWEYENTNDNEMLLQTVSLKEKILAIRQKKNIIVSDVSKEIFGYLLEAQVPLKERREANYGAQSLLKDDIFINPLLHVENQKDDYLMLEQFVLLGNRVDDPDKYEAIQHLIRELLERIKIYQEKLIQPKDAEHPAAAAARNTEKPSGGENRKIDGWMREVENVDLLLNYFKTDAEILEKKSKKNHDQEELLRLEKMAKEQRRIFHAFYDKFKQKSLISRIMAANEMKAIYKEYCPPLVPQQVLQFLISSEGRKSVAAHLKRLKIYYGKSLSIAPLKRTLMKIGRLKEQKRKEYFLQYLKGFFRYHRDRANFKMLKQALDRINLVADEETIALSKTNNTLYEFLLPHEQIFELETKPVTSHVIIKADVRGATVITRQLGESGLNPASFFSLNFFNPISEIVSQYGALKVFIEGDAIILAILERRDDEAGKYCVSRACGLAINMLNVIQKYNAKSKKYNLPILELGVGICYQNAPPAYLLDGRKRIMISPAINQADRLSSCKKILRRFYSKNATAFNLYVYQTPGNSDTTLSDDEIILRYNVNGIELNGTGFKKLASEIDLKTMNCLVPEVQKDPIVIHTGKFPLVTGSFQRLILREGWVHELNPVTMEILGSVNRKYYEVCTQKALKQYVENHEKESSVY
;
A
#
# COMPACT_ATOMS: atom_id res chain seq x y z
N MET A 1 61.10 34.28 10.83
CA MET A 1 59.97 35.19 11.17
C MET A 1 58.71 34.85 10.36
N ALA A 2 58.21 33.61 10.46
CA ALA A 2 57.05 33.14 9.68
C ALA A 2 56.18 32.15 10.48
N SER A 3 55.99 32.38 11.78
CA SER A 3 55.21 31.48 12.66
C SER A 3 54.27 32.21 13.63
N LEU A 4 53.90 33.47 13.37
CA LEU A 4 53.17 34.31 14.34
C LEU A 4 51.86 34.95 13.84
N LEU A 5 51.26 34.46 12.74
CA LEU A 5 49.99 35.01 12.24
C LEU A 5 48.92 33.96 11.88
N SER A 6 48.71 32.94 12.72
CA SER A 6 47.58 31.99 12.54
C SER A 6 46.73 31.72 13.78
N SER A 7 46.71 32.63 14.76
CA SER A 7 45.81 32.54 15.91
C SER A 7 44.62 33.51 15.75
N SER A 8 43.65 33.17 14.88
CA SER A 8 42.31 33.74 15.00
C SER A 8 41.55 32.95 16.06
N PHE A 9 41.12 33.65 17.11
CA PHE A 9 40.43 33.12 18.29
C PHE A 9 39.16 32.35 17.89
N PHE A 10 39.26 31.02 17.77
CA PHE A 10 38.13 30.14 18.02
C PHE A 10 38.13 29.88 19.54
N PRO A 11 37.09 30.27 20.29
CA PRO A 11 37.05 29.97 21.72
C PRO A 11 37.16 28.46 21.92
N ARG A 12 38.16 28.02 22.71
CA ARG A 12 38.53 26.60 22.90
C ARG A 12 37.40 25.73 23.48
N ASN A 13 36.29 26.32 23.94
CA ASN A 13 35.14 25.63 24.52
C ASN A 13 33.84 26.33 24.12
N ILE A 14 33.29 26.02 22.94
CA ILE A 14 31.90 26.38 22.63
C ILE A 14 31.02 25.30 23.26
N THR A 15 30.11 25.70 24.13
CA THR A 15 29.24 24.79 24.89
C THR A 15 27.81 24.92 24.43
N TRP A 16 27.10 23.79 24.41
CA TRP A 16 25.67 23.71 24.16
C TRP A 16 25.01 23.00 25.34
N SER A 17 24.09 23.70 26.00
CA SER A 17 23.32 23.20 27.15
C SER A 17 21.85 22.92 26.82
N GLY A 18 21.42 23.16 25.58
CA GLY A 18 20.10 22.79 25.09
C GLY A 18 19.97 21.29 24.75
N PRO A 19 18.83 20.88 24.15
CA PRO A 19 18.60 19.50 23.74
C PRO A 19 19.72 18.95 22.85
N ALA A 20 20.09 17.68 23.00
CA ALA A 20 21.12 17.08 22.17
C ALA A 20 20.68 17.04 20.69
N PRO A 21 21.58 17.30 19.71
CA PRO A 21 21.27 17.15 18.30
C PRO A 21 20.86 15.72 17.97
N VAL A 22 19.81 15.61 17.15
CA VAL A 22 19.21 14.34 16.76
C VAL A 22 20.03 13.71 15.65
N LYS A 23 20.24 12.40 15.71
CA LYS A 23 20.93 11.65 14.66
C LYS A 23 19.90 11.19 13.63
N TYR A 24 20.02 11.67 12.39
CA TYR A 24 19.24 11.10 11.30
C TYR A 24 19.76 9.69 10.96
N SER A 25 18.87 8.70 11.03
CA SER A 25 19.08 7.36 10.49
C SER A 25 17.91 6.98 9.59
N ALA A 26 18.23 6.68 8.33
CA ALA A 26 17.41 5.86 7.47
C ALA A 26 18.19 4.55 7.27
N TYR A 27 17.59 3.42 7.65
CA TYR A 27 18.16 2.10 7.41
C TYR A 27 17.28 1.36 6.42
N PHE A 28 17.91 0.86 5.36
CA PHE A 28 17.26 0.05 4.34
C PHE A 28 18.15 -1.15 4.05
N SER A 29 17.57 -2.34 4.04
CA SER A 29 18.24 -3.59 3.67
C SER A 29 17.21 -4.54 3.06
N LEU A 30 17.63 -5.38 2.13
CA LEU A 30 16.84 -6.47 1.55
C LEU A 30 17.49 -7.85 1.79
N ASN A 31 18.49 -7.92 2.66
CA ASN A 31 19.34 -9.10 2.87
C ASN A 31 18.67 -10.30 3.55
N ARG A 32 17.42 -10.19 3.99
CA ARG A 32 16.67 -11.29 4.64
C ARG A 32 15.61 -11.90 3.73
N ILE A 33 15.38 -11.30 2.57
CA ILE A 33 14.47 -11.82 1.55
C ILE A 33 15.27 -12.49 0.44
N MET A 34 14.71 -13.52 -0.19
CA MET A 34 15.37 -14.31 -1.22
C MET A 34 15.47 -13.50 -2.53
N PRO A 35 16.65 -13.45 -3.20
CA PRO A 35 16.77 -12.83 -4.51
C PRO A 35 16.06 -13.66 -5.60
N GLY A 36 15.87 -13.02 -6.74
CA GLY A 36 15.34 -13.53 -8.01
C GLY A 36 16.21 -14.61 -8.65
N VAL A 37 15.82 -15.03 -9.86
CA VAL A 37 16.44 -16.17 -10.57
C VAL A 37 17.93 -15.96 -10.86
N ASP A 38 18.36 -14.72 -11.04
CA ASP A 38 19.76 -14.37 -11.29
C ASP A 38 20.62 -14.28 -10.00
N ASN A 39 20.03 -14.55 -8.84
CA ASN A 39 20.64 -14.47 -7.51
C ASN A 39 21.22 -13.08 -7.14
N PHE A 40 20.89 -12.04 -7.90
CA PHE A 40 21.43 -10.70 -7.70
C PHE A 40 20.31 -9.66 -7.51
N HIS A 41 19.33 -9.66 -8.40
CA HIS A 41 18.16 -8.80 -8.34
C HIS A 41 17.01 -9.49 -7.60
N TYR A 42 16.05 -8.73 -7.11
CA TYR A 42 14.75 -9.21 -6.62
C TYR A 42 13.74 -9.09 -7.75
N ASP A 43 13.18 -10.21 -8.20
CA ASP A 43 12.14 -10.21 -9.23
C ASP A 43 10.83 -9.73 -8.61
N VAL A 44 10.31 -8.61 -9.11
CA VAL A 44 9.07 -8.00 -8.64
C VAL A 44 8.09 -7.88 -9.80
N HIS A 45 6.91 -8.44 -9.61
CA HIS A 45 5.78 -8.24 -10.51
C HIS A 45 4.76 -7.31 -9.84
N LEU A 46 4.40 -6.24 -10.56
CA LEU A 46 3.37 -5.29 -10.15
C LEU A 46 2.14 -5.48 -11.02
N SER A 47 0.96 -5.24 -10.43
CA SER A 47 -0.32 -5.23 -11.15
C SER A 47 -0.22 -4.53 -12.52
N PRO A 48 -0.62 -5.20 -13.62
CA PRO A 48 -0.71 -4.57 -14.94
C PRO A 48 -1.63 -3.35 -14.96
N LEU A 49 -2.79 -3.43 -14.28
CA LEU A 49 -3.73 -2.30 -14.21
C LEU A 49 -3.10 -1.10 -13.49
N PHE A 50 -2.33 -1.34 -12.43
CA PHE A 50 -1.58 -0.28 -11.77
C PHE A 50 -0.50 0.30 -12.69
N CYS A 51 0.26 -0.53 -13.41
CA CYS A 51 1.25 -0.06 -14.36
C CYS A 51 0.65 0.81 -15.48
N GLU A 52 -0.52 0.44 -16.01
CA GLU A 52 -1.25 1.22 -17.00
C GLU A 52 -1.72 2.58 -16.44
N SER A 53 -2.30 2.59 -15.25
CA SER A 53 -2.73 3.82 -14.56
C SER A 53 -1.54 4.76 -14.34
N VAL A 54 -0.39 4.23 -13.90
CA VAL A 54 0.87 4.98 -13.71
C VAL A 54 1.34 5.60 -15.03
N ALA A 55 1.41 4.81 -16.11
CA ALA A 55 1.82 5.29 -17.43
C ALA A 55 0.90 6.41 -17.92
N LYS A 56 -0.41 6.23 -17.76
CA LYS A 56 -1.44 7.17 -18.19
C LYS A 56 -1.34 8.50 -17.43
N ILE A 57 -1.33 8.50 -16.10
CA ILE A 57 -1.28 9.74 -15.32
C ILE A 57 0.03 10.51 -15.54
N ILE A 58 1.17 9.81 -15.64
CA ILE A 58 2.47 10.43 -15.91
C ILE A 58 2.49 11.08 -17.28
N PHE A 59 1.98 10.42 -18.31
CA PHE A 59 1.93 10.99 -19.65
C PHE A 59 1.15 12.32 -19.69
N HIS A 60 -0.02 12.36 -19.05
CA HIS A 60 -0.82 13.59 -18.99
C HIS A 60 -0.18 14.68 -18.11
N LEU A 61 0.53 14.30 -17.04
CA LEU A 61 1.32 15.26 -16.25
C LEU A 61 2.42 15.90 -17.11
N ILE A 62 3.08 15.12 -17.95
CA ILE A 62 4.08 15.64 -18.89
C ILE A 62 3.42 16.63 -19.85
N LEU A 63 2.27 16.29 -20.46
CA LEU A 63 1.55 17.19 -21.38
C LEU A 63 1.16 18.52 -20.74
N LYS A 64 0.61 18.46 -19.53
CA LYS A 64 0.22 19.65 -18.75
C LYS A 64 1.41 20.55 -18.46
N ILE A 65 2.54 19.96 -18.07
CA ILE A 65 3.75 20.71 -17.68
C ILE A 65 4.54 21.21 -18.91
N SER A 66 4.55 20.46 -20.01
CA SER A 66 5.14 20.91 -21.29
C SER A 66 4.29 21.96 -22.01
N GLY A 67 2.99 22.05 -21.70
CA GLY A 67 2.04 22.94 -22.35
C GLY A 67 1.61 22.44 -23.73
N THR A 68 1.53 21.12 -23.93
CA THR A 68 1.18 20.46 -25.20
C THR A 68 -0.19 19.75 -25.15
N ASP A 69 -1.01 20.05 -24.14
CA ASP A 69 -2.33 19.42 -23.94
C ASP A 69 -3.30 19.79 -25.07
N GLU A 70 -3.33 21.08 -25.45
CA GLU A 70 -4.16 21.60 -26.56
C GLU A 70 -3.75 21.06 -27.93
N ASP A 71 -2.47 20.70 -28.12
CA ASP A 71 -1.94 20.20 -29.39
C ASP A 71 -2.32 18.71 -29.66
N LEU A 72 -2.84 17.99 -28.67
CA LEU A 72 -3.15 16.55 -28.75
C LEU A 72 -4.62 16.19 -28.48
N ASP A 73 -5.51 17.17 -28.23
CA ASP A 73 -6.96 17.03 -28.04
C ASP A 73 -7.39 15.85 -27.14
N ILE A 74 -6.87 15.81 -25.91
CA ILE A 74 -7.11 14.67 -25.00
C ILE A 74 -8.12 15.02 -23.91
N GLY A 75 -9.30 14.39 -23.96
CA GLY A 75 -10.27 14.41 -22.87
C GLY A 75 -9.76 13.63 -21.65
N PHE A 76 -9.11 14.32 -20.71
CA PHE A 76 -8.56 13.73 -19.48
C PHE A 76 -9.24 14.27 -18.21
N ASP A 77 -9.85 13.38 -17.42
CA ASP A 77 -10.45 13.74 -16.13
C ASP A 77 -9.40 13.69 -15.01
N TRP A 78 -8.76 14.84 -14.76
CA TRP A 78 -7.73 14.98 -13.75
C TRP A 78 -8.13 14.51 -12.35
N VAL A 79 -9.39 14.72 -11.95
CA VAL A 79 -9.83 14.38 -10.60
C VAL A 79 -9.97 12.88 -10.48
N LYS A 80 -10.68 12.26 -11.43
CA LYS A 80 -10.90 10.82 -11.45
C LYS A 80 -9.59 10.05 -11.51
N GLU A 81 -8.69 10.42 -12.42
CA GLU A 81 -7.47 9.67 -12.70
C GLU A 81 -6.45 9.80 -11.55
N ARG A 82 -6.41 10.97 -10.89
CA ARG A 82 -5.60 11.16 -9.67
C ARG A 82 -6.12 10.29 -8.52
N GLU A 83 -7.44 10.27 -8.29
CA GLU A 83 -8.00 9.43 -7.23
C GLU A 83 -7.83 7.94 -7.54
N GLU A 84 -8.02 7.52 -8.79
CA GLU A 84 -7.78 6.16 -9.25
C GLU A 84 -6.32 5.73 -9.02
N PHE A 85 -5.34 6.54 -9.44
CA PHE A 85 -3.93 6.28 -9.16
C PHE A 85 -3.66 6.10 -7.66
N LYS A 86 -4.19 6.99 -6.81
CA LYS A 86 -3.99 6.91 -5.36
C LYS A 86 -4.63 5.67 -4.76
N HIS A 87 -5.83 5.31 -5.21
CA HIS A 87 -6.52 4.09 -4.78
C HIS A 87 -5.75 2.82 -5.16
N LEU A 88 -5.31 2.71 -6.41
CA LEU A 88 -4.53 1.56 -6.88
C LEU A 88 -3.19 1.48 -6.13
N CYS A 89 -2.49 2.61 -5.97
CA CYS A 89 -1.24 2.65 -5.22
C CYS A 89 -1.44 2.24 -3.75
N HIS A 90 -2.52 2.70 -3.11
CA HIS A 90 -2.87 2.29 -1.76
C HIS A 90 -3.10 0.79 -1.67
N ASP A 91 -3.83 0.20 -2.60
CA ASP A 91 -4.16 -1.24 -2.58
C ASP A 91 -2.91 -2.11 -2.78
N ILE A 92 -2.02 -1.73 -3.69
CA ILE A 92 -0.70 -2.38 -3.88
C ILE A 92 0.13 -2.32 -2.59
N MET A 93 0.23 -1.15 -1.97
CA MET A 93 1.00 -0.98 -0.74
C MET A 93 0.34 -1.67 0.46
N LEU A 94 -1.00 -1.72 0.50
CA LEU A 94 -1.75 -2.43 1.53
C LEU A 94 -1.50 -3.94 1.43
N ASP A 95 -1.43 -4.49 0.21
CA ASP A 95 -1.05 -5.88 -0.01
C ASP A 95 0.35 -6.16 0.51
N ALA A 96 1.32 -5.29 0.16
CA ALA A 96 2.69 -5.42 0.66
C ALA A 96 2.77 -5.39 2.19
N VAL A 97 2.03 -4.49 2.85
CA VAL A 97 1.93 -4.43 4.32
C VAL A 97 1.28 -5.69 4.88
N LYS A 98 0.30 -6.31 4.20
CA LYS A 98 -0.27 -7.58 4.66
C LYS A 98 0.72 -8.73 4.49
N ARG A 99 1.38 -8.84 3.32
CA ARG A 99 2.37 -9.87 3.01
C ARG A 99 3.56 -9.81 3.96
N ALA A 100 4.09 -8.63 4.25
CA ALA A 100 5.17 -8.44 5.22
C ALA A 100 4.79 -8.87 6.66
N LYS A 101 3.49 -8.85 7.01
CA LYS A 101 2.99 -9.34 8.30
C LYS A 101 2.75 -10.85 8.32
N LEU A 102 2.44 -11.46 7.17
CA LEU A 102 2.21 -12.90 7.07
C LEU A 102 3.55 -13.66 7.18
N GLY A 103 3.64 -14.66 8.06
CA GLY A 103 4.90 -15.37 8.38
C GLY A 103 5.62 -14.80 9.62
N ASP A 104 6.96 -14.79 9.62
CA ASP A 104 7.82 -14.31 10.73
C ASP A 104 7.89 -12.77 10.85
N GLY A 105 7.11 -12.01 10.07
CA GLY A 105 7.08 -10.54 10.11
C GLY A 105 8.24 -9.86 9.37
N GLU A 106 8.47 -10.23 8.10
CA GLU A 106 9.56 -9.67 7.31
C GLU A 106 9.21 -8.30 6.67
N THR A 107 9.60 -7.23 7.35
CA THR A 107 9.39 -5.83 6.91
C THR A 107 10.04 -5.49 5.56
N GLN A 108 11.07 -6.24 5.16
CA GLN A 108 11.76 -6.01 3.89
C GLN A 108 10.87 -6.25 2.66
N ILE A 109 9.78 -7.00 2.79
CA ILE A 109 8.77 -7.17 1.73
C ILE A 109 8.03 -5.84 1.46
N ASP A 110 7.66 -5.10 2.51
CA ASP A 110 7.02 -3.77 2.38
C ASP A 110 8.04 -2.74 1.85
N TYR A 111 9.30 -2.84 2.25
CA TYR A 111 10.38 -2.03 1.68
C TYR A 111 10.57 -2.30 0.18
N LEU A 112 10.59 -3.57 -0.21
CA LEU A 112 10.71 -3.98 -1.60
C LEU A 112 9.58 -3.39 -2.44
N ALA A 113 8.33 -3.48 -1.98
CA ALA A 113 7.18 -2.89 -2.68
C ALA A 113 7.29 -1.37 -2.84
N GLN A 114 7.62 -0.65 -1.76
CA GLN A 114 7.80 0.81 -1.79
C GLN A 114 8.86 1.24 -2.81
N ILE A 115 10.00 0.56 -2.84
CA ILE A 115 11.07 0.88 -3.78
C ILE A 115 10.76 0.40 -5.20
N ALA A 116 10.05 -0.71 -5.37
CA ALA A 116 9.58 -1.18 -6.67
C ALA A 116 8.64 -0.16 -7.33
N VAL A 117 7.71 0.43 -6.57
CA VAL A 117 6.86 1.52 -7.07
C VAL A 117 7.70 2.76 -7.41
N CYS A 118 8.68 3.14 -6.59
CA CYS A 118 9.60 4.23 -6.94
C CYS A 118 10.35 3.96 -8.25
N LYS A 119 10.78 2.71 -8.47
CA LYS A 119 11.44 2.27 -9.71
C LYS A 119 10.50 2.39 -10.90
N LEU A 120 9.25 1.95 -10.74
CA LEU A 120 8.22 2.04 -11.77
C LEU A 120 7.98 3.51 -12.16
N LEU A 121 7.73 4.39 -11.19
CA LEU A 121 7.48 5.82 -11.44
C LEU A 121 8.66 6.46 -12.17
N THR A 122 9.89 6.24 -11.70
CA THR A 122 11.10 6.82 -12.31
C THR A 122 11.31 6.32 -13.75
N ARG A 123 11.05 5.03 -13.99
CA ARG A 123 11.12 4.43 -15.34
C ARG A 123 10.05 5.01 -16.26
N GLU A 124 8.81 5.12 -15.78
CA GLU A 124 7.70 5.62 -16.58
C GLU A 124 7.83 7.11 -16.89
N ILE A 125 8.33 7.95 -15.98
CA ILE A 125 8.59 9.37 -16.28
C ILE A 125 9.55 9.51 -17.47
N ALA A 126 10.66 8.76 -17.47
CA ALA A 126 11.62 8.78 -18.57
C ALA A 126 10.98 8.26 -19.87
N ARG A 127 10.25 7.14 -19.80
CA ARG A 127 9.60 6.51 -20.96
C ARG A 127 8.54 7.42 -21.59
N GLN A 128 7.64 7.99 -20.77
CA GLN A 128 6.55 8.85 -21.24
C GLN A 128 7.04 10.18 -21.81
N PHE A 129 8.20 10.69 -21.36
CA PHE A 129 8.81 11.87 -21.96
C PHE A 129 9.28 11.58 -23.40
N GLU A 130 9.96 10.46 -23.62
CA GLU A 130 10.38 10.06 -24.97
C GLU A 130 9.18 9.69 -25.86
N GLU A 131 8.11 9.12 -25.28
CA GLU A 131 6.83 8.89 -25.96
C GLU A 131 6.20 10.20 -26.46
N LEU A 132 6.18 11.26 -25.64
CA LEU A 132 5.72 12.59 -26.09
C LEU A 132 6.53 13.07 -27.30
N ILE A 133 7.86 13.01 -27.22
CA ILE A 133 8.74 13.44 -28.31
C ILE A 133 8.48 12.62 -29.58
N THR A 134 8.23 11.32 -29.43
CA THR A 134 7.89 10.43 -30.54
C THR A 134 6.56 10.82 -31.19
N ARG A 135 5.51 11.10 -30.41
CA ARG A 135 4.22 11.56 -30.93
C ARG A 135 4.31 12.88 -31.68
N LEU A 136 5.03 13.86 -31.12
CA LEU A 136 5.23 15.15 -31.79
C LEU A 136 6.03 15.00 -33.09
N ASN A 137 7.03 14.11 -33.13
CA ASN A 137 7.77 13.82 -34.37
C ASN A 137 6.89 13.13 -35.42
N ASN A 138 5.97 12.25 -35.01
CA ASN A 138 5.02 11.64 -35.94
C ASN A 138 4.05 12.68 -36.52
N GLN A 139 3.57 13.63 -35.72
CA GLN A 139 2.77 14.77 -36.22
C GLN A 139 3.55 15.64 -37.21
N VAL A 140 4.84 15.90 -36.95
CA VAL A 140 5.72 16.59 -37.91
C VAL A 140 5.78 15.83 -39.23
N TRP A 141 5.95 14.51 -39.19
CA TRP A 141 5.99 13.67 -40.39
C TRP A 141 4.66 13.69 -41.15
N GLU A 142 3.52 13.69 -40.47
CA GLU A 142 2.19 13.83 -41.08
C GLU A 142 2.03 15.19 -41.79
N TYR A 143 2.48 16.29 -41.17
CA TYR A 143 2.42 17.62 -41.78
C TYR A 143 3.36 17.75 -42.98
N GLU A 144 4.57 17.19 -42.93
CA GLU A 144 5.52 17.20 -44.05
C GLU A 144 5.01 16.43 -45.28
N ASN A 145 4.20 15.39 -45.08
CA ASN A 145 3.61 14.61 -46.16
C ASN A 145 2.36 15.25 -46.77
N THR A 146 1.85 16.33 -46.17
CA THR A 146 0.70 17.06 -46.68
C THR A 146 1.19 18.17 -47.61
N ASN A 147 0.72 18.21 -48.87
CA ASN A 147 1.10 19.23 -49.87
C ASN A 147 0.41 20.59 -49.62
N ASP A 148 0.36 21.04 -48.37
CA ASP A 148 -0.29 22.28 -47.94
C ASP A 148 0.75 23.25 -47.35
N ASN A 149 0.74 24.49 -47.86
CA ASN A 149 1.63 25.56 -47.41
C ASN A 149 1.37 25.97 -45.94
N GLU A 150 0.14 25.81 -45.45
CA GLU A 150 -0.18 26.08 -44.05
C GLU A 150 0.46 25.02 -43.13
N MET A 151 0.42 23.75 -43.55
CA MET A 151 1.03 22.63 -42.82
C MET A 151 2.57 22.73 -42.78
N LEU A 152 3.20 23.28 -43.81
CA LEU A 152 4.64 23.58 -43.81
C LEU A 152 5.02 24.62 -42.74
N LEU A 153 4.21 25.66 -42.53
CA LEU A 153 4.44 26.63 -41.46
C LEU A 153 4.22 26.02 -40.07
N GLN A 154 3.19 25.17 -39.92
CA GLN A 154 2.94 24.43 -38.69
C GLN A 154 4.08 23.45 -38.37
N THR A 155 4.67 22.82 -39.39
CA THR A 155 5.85 21.94 -39.26
C THR A 155 7.04 22.67 -38.61
N VAL A 156 7.36 23.88 -39.08
CA VAL A 156 8.46 24.68 -38.52
C VAL A 156 8.18 25.05 -37.07
N SER A 157 6.97 25.53 -36.77
CA SER A 157 6.53 25.87 -35.42
C SER A 157 6.62 24.67 -34.46
N LEU A 158 6.15 23.49 -34.90
CA LEU A 158 6.18 22.27 -34.11
C LEU A 158 7.62 21.78 -33.85
N LYS A 159 8.52 21.87 -34.84
CA LYS A 159 9.95 21.58 -34.64
C LYS A 159 10.61 22.52 -33.62
N GLU A 160 10.27 23.80 -33.64
CA GLU A 160 10.73 24.76 -32.61
C GLU A 160 10.19 24.42 -31.21
N LYS A 161 8.90 24.05 -31.11
CA LYS A 161 8.30 23.56 -29.85
C LYS A 161 9.04 22.31 -29.33
N ILE A 162 9.29 21.30 -30.18
CA ILE A 162 10.02 20.08 -29.81
C ILE A 162 11.41 20.43 -29.25
N LEU A 163 12.14 21.34 -29.92
CA LEU A 163 13.44 21.79 -29.46
C LEU A 163 13.35 22.48 -28.09
N ALA A 164 12.33 23.33 -27.88
CA ALA A 164 12.11 23.99 -26.61
C ALA A 164 11.77 23.01 -25.47
N ILE A 165 10.95 21.98 -25.74
CA ILE A 165 10.61 20.91 -24.79
C ILE A 165 11.87 20.13 -24.41
N ARG A 166 12.68 19.72 -25.41
CA ARG A 166 13.95 19.02 -25.16
C ARG A 166 14.91 19.85 -24.31
N GLN A 167 15.02 21.16 -24.56
CA GLN A 167 15.85 22.06 -23.74
C GLN A 167 15.34 22.17 -22.29
N LYS A 168 14.03 22.00 -22.07
CA LYS A 168 13.40 22.05 -20.75
C LYS A 168 13.21 20.67 -20.10
N LYS A 169 13.75 19.58 -20.68
CA LYS A 169 13.57 18.19 -20.20
C LYS A 169 13.74 18.06 -18.68
N ASN A 170 14.86 18.56 -18.14
CA ASN A 170 15.16 18.43 -16.70
C ASN A 170 14.12 19.14 -15.80
N ILE A 171 13.59 20.28 -16.25
CA ILE A 171 12.57 21.03 -15.51
C ILE A 171 11.25 20.25 -15.53
N ILE A 172 10.82 19.81 -16.72
CA ILE A 172 9.59 19.05 -16.92
C ILE A 172 9.63 17.77 -16.08
N VAL A 173 10.69 16.97 -16.21
CA VAL A 173 10.89 15.73 -15.45
C VAL A 173 10.88 15.98 -13.94
N SER A 174 11.58 17.03 -13.47
CA SER A 174 11.59 17.41 -12.05
C SER A 174 10.19 17.72 -11.53
N ASP A 175 9.41 18.50 -12.26
CA ASP A 175 8.11 18.97 -11.79
C ASP A 175 7.04 17.87 -11.87
N VAL A 176 7.05 17.04 -12.91
CA VAL A 176 6.24 15.82 -12.99
C VAL A 176 6.56 14.90 -11.82
N SER A 177 7.85 14.72 -11.52
CA SER A 177 8.28 13.86 -10.41
C SER A 177 7.78 14.36 -9.06
N LYS A 178 7.89 15.66 -8.77
CA LYS A 178 7.36 16.23 -7.53
C LYS A 178 5.87 15.98 -7.38
N GLU A 179 5.11 16.13 -8.47
CA GLU A 179 3.66 15.95 -8.44
C GLU A 179 3.28 14.48 -8.21
N ILE A 180 3.84 13.55 -8.98
CA ILE A 180 3.49 12.12 -8.87
C ILE A 180 4.00 11.48 -7.55
N PHE A 181 5.18 11.86 -7.07
CA PHE A 181 5.67 11.40 -5.76
C PHE A 181 4.90 12.06 -4.61
N GLY A 182 4.34 13.25 -4.82
CA GLY A 182 3.35 13.85 -3.92
C GLY A 182 2.11 12.97 -3.79
N TYR A 183 1.55 12.52 -4.91
CA TYR A 183 0.39 11.60 -4.89
C TYR A 183 0.74 10.24 -4.25
N LEU A 184 1.95 9.73 -4.46
CA LEU A 184 2.45 8.53 -3.78
C LEU A 184 2.49 8.71 -2.25
N LEU A 185 2.99 9.86 -1.76
CA LEU A 185 2.99 10.14 -0.32
C LEU A 185 1.58 10.25 0.25
N GLU A 186 0.67 10.93 -0.45
CA GLU A 186 -0.74 11.02 -0.07
C GLU A 186 -1.39 9.63 0.06
N ALA A 187 -1.17 8.74 -0.92
CA ALA A 187 -1.69 7.38 -0.90
C ALA A 187 -1.13 6.54 0.26
N GLN A 188 0.04 6.89 0.79
CA GLN A 188 0.67 6.19 1.91
C GLN A 188 0.22 6.68 3.29
N VAL A 189 -0.45 7.83 3.40
CA VAL A 189 -0.88 8.39 4.70
C VAL A 189 -1.71 7.39 5.53
N PRO A 190 -2.75 6.73 4.97
CA PRO A 190 -3.54 5.74 5.73
C PRO A 190 -2.75 4.50 6.15
N LEU A 191 -1.62 4.23 5.49
CA LEU A 191 -0.80 3.04 5.73
C LEU A 191 0.27 3.28 6.79
N LYS A 192 0.62 4.54 7.10
CA LYS A 192 1.63 4.86 8.11
C LYS A 192 1.24 4.33 9.48
N GLU A 193 0.05 4.66 9.97
CA GLU A 193 -0.45 4.17 11.26
C GLU A 193 -0.47 2.63 11.31
N ARG A 194 -0.84 1.99 10.20
CA ARG A 194 -0.85 0.53 10.09
C ARG A 194 0.56 -0.08 10.12
N ARG A 195 1.53 0.54 9.46
CA ARG A 195 2.94 0.12 9.49
C ARG A 195 3.54 0.34 10.88
N GLU A 196 3.23 1.45 11.55
CA GLU A 196 3.65 1.70 12.94
C GLU A 196 3.07 0.66 13.89
N ALA A 197 1.78 0.36 13.77
CA ALA A 197 1.11 -0.64 14.60
C ALA A 197 1.64 -2.06 14.36
N ASN A 198 2.06 -2.40 13.14
CA ASN A 198 2.57 -3.72 12.80
C ASN A 198 4.08 -3.90 13.05
N TYR A 199 4.89 -2.85 12.83
CA TYR A 199 6.36 -2.96 12.74
C TYR A 199 7.12 -1.97 13.66
N GLY A 200 6.41 -1.07 14.33
CA GLY A 200 6.98 0.02 15.12
C GLY A 200 7.47 1.20 14.27
N ALA A 201 7.48 2.40 14.87
CA ALA A 201 7.85 3.64 14.19
C ALA A 201 9.30 3.66 13.64
N GLN A 202 10.20 2.87 14.23
CA GLN A 202 11.61 2.77 13.81
C GLN A 202 11.77 2.06 12.46
N SER A 203 10.78 1.26 12.07
CA SER A 203 10.78 0.47 10.84
C SER A 203 10.19 1.23 9.65
N LEU A 204 9.77 2.48 9.82
CA LEU A 204 9.23 3.28 8.71
C LEU A 204 10.34 3.88 7.85
N LEU A 205 10.16 3.78 6.53
CA LEU A 205 10.90 4.63 5.60
C LEU A 205 10.42 6.07 5.77
N LYS A 206 11.36 7.00 5.92
CA LYS A 206 11.06 8.41 6.08
C LYS A 206 10.60 9.03 4.75
N ASP A 207 9.64 9.95 4.81
CA ASP A 207 9.05 10.61 3.64
C ASP A 207 10.10 11.29 2.74
N ASP A 208 11.15 11.85 3.35
CA ASP A 208 12.24 12.55 2.65
C ASP A 208 13.08 11.65 1.75
N ILE A 209 12.94 10.33 1.86
CA ILE A 209 13.51 9.38 0.91
C ILE A 209 12.76 9.47 -0.43
N PHE A 210 11.43 9.58 -0.41
CA PHE A 210 10.58 9.54 -1.60
C PHE A 210 10.56 10.87 -2.36
N ILE A 211 10.60 12.00 -1.65
CA ILE A 211 10.60 13.35 -2.25
C ILE A 211 12.00 13.88 -2.55
N ASN A 212 12.99 13.00 -2.66
CA ASN A 212 14.37 13.37 -2.87
C ASN A 212 14.59 13.85 -4.32
N PRO A 213 14.89 15.15 -4.55
CA PRO A 213 15.02 15.70 -5.90
C PRO A 213 16.11 15.04 -6.75
N LEU A 214 17.10 14.39 -6.12
CA LEU A 214 18.19 13.72 -6.82
C LEU A 214 17.77 12.44 -7.54
N LEU A 215 16.61 11.84 -7.18
CA LEU A 215 16.10 10.64 -7.83
C LEU A 215 15.65 10.85 -9.27
N HIS A 216 15.31 12.09 -9.60
CA HIS A 216 14.57 12.44 -10.81
C HIS A 216 15.44 13.08 -11.88
N VAL A 217 16.73 13.28 -11.60
CA VAL A 217 17.66 13.94 -12.50
C VAL A 217 18.75 12.98 -12.96
N GLU A 218 19.09 13.05 -14.25
CA GLU A 218 20.20 12.29 -14.82
C GLU A 218 21.54 12.74 -14.21
N ASN A 219 21.73 14.05 -14.03
CA ASN A 219 22.93 14.65 -13.44
C ASN A 219 22.63 15.26 -12.06
N GLN A 220 23.10 14.60 -10.99
CA GLN A 220 22.89 15.05 -9.60
C GLN A 220 23.73 16.28 -9.21
N LYS A 221 24.62 16.73 -10.11
CA LYS A 221 25.41 17.96 -9.97
C LYS A 221 24.96 19.07 -10.93
N ASP A 222 23.79 18.92 -11.55
CA ASP A 222 23.23 19.95 -12.40
C ASP A 222 23.07 21.28 -11.64
N ASP A 223 23.62 22.34 -12.20
CA ASP A 223 23.68 23.65 -11.55
C ASP A 223 22.28 24.26 -11.32
N TYR A 224 21.31 23.97 -12.20
CA TYR A 224 19.94 24.46 -12.06
C TYR A 224 19.24 23.77 -10.89
N LEU A 225 19.35 22.44 -10.83
CA LEU A 225 18.86 21.65 -9.70
C LEU A 225 19.44 22.14 -8.37
N MET A 226 20.77 22.30 -8.32
CA MET A 226 21.47 22.73 -7.10
C MET A 226 21.03 24.13 -6.66
N LEU A 227 20.86 25.06 -7.61
CA LEU A 227 20.40 26.42 -7.30
C LEU A 227 18.95 26.45 -6.81
N GLU A 228 18.05 25.69 -7.43
CA GLU A 228 16.62 25.69 -7.11
C GLU A 228 16.29 24.90 -5.83
N GLN A 229 16.85 23.69 -5.68
CA GLN A 229 16.48 22.77 -4.61
C GLN A 229 17.39 22.83 -3.37
N PHE A 230 18.65 23.24 -3.57
CA PHE A 230 19.70 23.16 -2.55
C PHE A 230 20.52 24.47 -2.48
N VAL A 231 21.85 24.31 -2.54
CA VAL A 231 22.84 25.38 -2.61
C VAL A 231 23.71 25.17 -3.84
N LEU A 232 24.03 26.24 -4.56
CA LEU A 232 24.97 26.16 -5.69
C LEU A 232 26.38 25.88 -5.16
N LEU A 233 26.98 24.77 -5.59
CA LEU A 233 28.31 24.31 -5.15
C LEU A 233 29.31 24.35 -6.30
N GLY A 234 30.59 24.44 -5.93
CA GLY A 234 31.68 24.32 -6.89
C GLY A 234 31.80 22.90 -7.45
N ASN A 235 32.00 22.82 -8.77
CA ASN A 235 32.17 21.56 -9.50
C ASN A 235 33.65 21.29 -9.86
N ARG A 236 34.53 22.29 -9.77
CA ARG A 236 35.96 22.17 -10.08
C ARG A 236 36.75 21.68 -8.86
N VAL A 237 37.88 21.02 -9.10
CA VAL A 237 38.76 20.49 -8.03
C VAL A 237 39.25 21.61 -7.10
N ASP A 238 39.52 22.78 -7.67
CA ASP A 238 40.04 23.95 -6.95
C ASP A 238 38.96 24.89 -6.42
N ASP A 239 37.67 24.58 -6.65
CA ASP A 239 36.59 25.43 -6.15
C ASP A 239 36.56 25.36 -4.60
N PRO A 240 36.63 26.49 -3.89
CA PRO A 240 36.68 26.50 -2.43
C PRO A 240 35.34 26.10 -1.79
N ASP A 241 34.25 26.15 -2.55
CA ASP A 241 32.88 25.80 -2.18
C ASP A 241 32.43 24.44 -2.73
N LYS A 242 33.38 23.57 -3.11
CA LYS A 242 33.04 22.17 -3.45
C LYS A 242 32.50 21.44 -2.22
N TYR A 243 31.63 20.46 -2.46
CA TYR A 243 30.94 19.72 -1.40
C TYR A 243 31.88 19.20 -0.30
N GLU A 244 32.96 18.52 -0.69
CA GLU A 244 33.87 17.86 0.24
C GLU A 244 34.57 18.88 1.17
N ALA A 245 34.90 20.07 0.64
CA ALA A 245 35.51 21.14 1.41
C ALA A 245 34.54 21.73 2.44
N ILE A 246 33.29 21.97 2.04
CA ILE A 246 32.24 22.48 2.94
C ILE A 246 31.85 21.43 3.99
N GLN A 247 31.73 20.16 3.60
CA GLN A 247 31.43 19.07 4.51
C GLN A 247 32.51 18.95 5.60
N HIS A 248 33.79 18.96 5.19
CA HIS A 248 34.92 18.91 6.12
C HIS A 248 34.90 20.12 7.08
N LEU A 249 34.67 21.32 6.54
CA LEU A 249 34.60 22.54 7.33
C LEU A 249 33.50 22.48 8.40
N ILE A 250 32.30 22.04 8.03
CA ILE A 250 31.18 21.91 8.96
C ILE A 250 31.46 20.83 10.01
N ARG A 251 32.03 19.69 9.60
CA ARG A 251 32.41 18.61 10.52
C ARG A 251 33.37 19.13 11.60
N GLU A 252 34.46 19.79 11.20
CA GLU A 252 35.43 20.38 12.14
C GLU A 252 34.79 21.36 13.13
N LEU A 253 33.77 22.10 12.69
CA LEU A 253 33.07 23.06 13.53
C LEU A 253 32.13 22.37 14.53
N LEU A 254 31.42 21.33 14.09
CA LEU A 254 30.54 20.53 14.96
C LEU A 254 31.31 19.74 16.01
N GLU A 255 32.49 19.20 15.67
CA GLU A 255 33.38 18.48 16.60
C GLU A 255 33.81 19.34 17.80
N ARG A 256 33.86 20.66 17.62
CA ARG A 256 34.29 21.61 18.66
C ARG A 256 33.18 22.02 19.64
N ILE A 257 31.93 21.61 19.40
CA ILE A 257 30.79 21.92 20.26
C ILE A 257 30.70 20.88 21.38
N LYS A 258 30.88 21.32 22.63
CA LYS A 258 30.69 20.48 23.81
C LYS A 258 29.22 20.46 24.22
N ILE A 259 28.57 19.32 24.06
CA ILE A 259 27.15 19.11 24.41
C ILE A 259 27.06 18.62 25.86
N TYR A 260 26.44 19.40 26.74
CA TYR A 260 26.18 19.03 28.14
C TYR A 260 24.74 18.54 28.30
N GLN A 261 24.55 17.38 28.93
CA GLN A 261 23.23 16.88 29.29
C GLN A 261 22.81 17.42 30.66
N GLU A 262 21.66 18.09 30.76
CA GLU A 262 20.89 18.08 32.00
C GLU A 262 20.25 16.69 32.13
N LYS A 263 20.55 15.99 33.23
CA LYS A 263 19.93 14.71 33.58
C LYS A 263 18.43 14.95 33.83
N LEU A 264 17.62 14.88 32.79
CA LEU A 264 16.19 14.61 32.93
C LEU A 264 16.05 13.14 33.33
N ILE A 265 15.42 12.93 34.50
CA ILE A 265 15.09 11.63 35.07
C ILE A 265 14.33 10.83 34.01
N GLN A 266 14.92 9.73 33.52
CA GLN A 266 14.18 8.77 32.69
C GLN A 266 13.19 8.03 33.59
N PRO A 267 11.91 7.87 33.21
CA PRO A 267 11.09 6.82 33.76
C PRO A 267 11.78 5.49 33.42
N LYS A 268 12.09 4.70 34.44
CA LYS A 268 12.33 3.27 34.26
C LYS A 268 11.07 2.71 33.62
N ASP A 269 11.19 2.18 32.40
CA ASP A 269 10.47 1.02 31.87
C ASP A 269 10.58 1.02 30.34
N ALA A 270 11.66 0.38 29.84
CA ALA A 270 11.72 -0.24 28.51
C ALA A 270 13.06 -0.98 28.35
N GLU A 271 13.32 -1.98 29.20
CA GLU A 271 14.19 -3.07 28.75
C GLU A 271 13.36 -3.97 27.86
N HIS A 272 13.61 -3.96 26.54
CA HIS A 272 13.25 -5.07 25.66
C HIS A 272 14.48 -5.51 24.85
N PRO A 273 14.64 -6.82 24.59
CA PRO A 273 15.88 -7.40 24.09
C PRO A 273 15.78 -7.65 22.58
N ALA A 274 16.58 -6.95 21.77
CA ALA A 274 16.83 -7.32 20.37
C ALA A 274 18.15 -6.71 19.88
N ALA A 275 19.26 -7.09 20.50
CA ALA A 275 20.60 -6.78 19.97
C ALA A 275 21.59 -7.89 20.36
N ALA A 276 21.27 -9.13 19.99
CA ALA A 276 22.15 -10.28 20.15
C ALA A 276 22.37 -10.99 18.81
N ALA A 277 23.00 -10.30 17.85
CA ALA A 277 23.72 -10.93 16.74
C ALA A 277 24.58 -9.89 16.00
N ALA A 278 25.79 -9.64 16.52
CA ALA A 278 26.98 -9.20 15.78
C ALA A 278 28.06 -8.73 16.78
N ARG A 279 28.61 -9.67 17.58
CA ARG A 279 29.92 -9.46 18.20
C ARG A 279 30.95 -10.08 17.29
N ASN A 280 31.43 -9.30 16.32
CA ASN A 280 32.73 -9.53 15.70
C ASN A 280 33.63 -8.33 15.99
N THR A 281 34.80 -8.67 16.48
CA THR A 281 35.84 -7.85 17.07
C THR A 281 36.58 -7.03 16.02
N GLU A 282 36.24 -5.76 15.85
CA GLU A 282 37.16 -4.72 15.39
C GLU A 282 36.83 -3.41 16.13
N LYS A 283 37.80 -2.83 16.84
CA LYS A 283 37.67 -1.48 17.44
C LYS A 283 37.52 -0.46 16.30
N PRO A 284 36.38 0.25 16.14
CA PRO A 284 36.25 1.20 15.05
C PRO A 284 36.60 2.60 15.55
N SER A 285 37.72 3.14 15.06
CA SER A 285 38.08 4.56 15.09
C SER A 285 37.10 5.47 14.30
N GLY A 286 35.91 4.96 13.92
CA GLY A 286 34.89 5.63 13.10
C GLY A 286 33.59 5.99 13.82
N GLY A 287 33.48 5.78 15.14
CA GLY A 287 32.25 6.01 15.91
C GLY A 287 31.80 7.48 15.97
N GLU A 288 32.73 8.41 16.22
CA GLU A 288 32.43 9.85 16.31
C GLU A 288 32.10 10.46 14.95
N ASN A 289 32.83 10.07 13.90
CA ASN A 289 32.55 10.52 12.53
C ASN A 289 31.16 10.12 12.04
N ARG A 290 30.69 8.90 12.36
CA ARG A 290 29.32 8.44 12.05
C ARG A 290 28.25 9.19 12.85
N LYS A 291 28.58 9.74 14.02
CA LYS A 291 27.65 10.54 14.84
C LYS A 291 27.43 11.91 14.22
N ILE A 292 28.51 12.60 13.84
CA ILE A 292 28.45 13.95 13.27
C ILE A 292 27.83 13.94 11.88
N ASP A 293 28.13 12.94 11.05
CA ASP A 293 27.42 12.75 9.78
C ASP A 293 25.92 12.47 9.99
N GLY A 294 25.54 11.82 11.09
CA GLY A 294 24.13 11.68 11.44
C GLY A 294 23.48 13.00 11.85
N TRP A 295 24.22 13.90 12.51
CA TRP A 295 23.73 15.24 12.84
C TRP A 295 23.59 16.15 11.61
N MET A 296 24.54 16.06 10.67
CA MET A 296 24.51 16.83 9.42
C MET A 296 23.38 16.42 8.48
N ARG A 297 22.83 15.22 8.67
CA ARG A 297 21.68 14.70 7.90
C ARG A 297 20.32 15.12 8.49
N GLU A 298 20.28 15.80 9.63
CA GLU A 298 19.05 16.31 10.22
C GLU A 298 19.06 17.85 10.11
N VAL A 299 18.15 18.43 9.31
CA VAL A 299 18.17 19.87 8.98
C VAL A 299 17.80 20.71 10.21
N GLU A 300 16.95 20.15 11.05
CA GLU A 300 16.42 20.67 12.30
C GLU A 300 17.54 20.92 13.31
N ASN A 301 18.67 20.21 13.21
CA ASN A 301 19.86 20.48 14.02
C ASN A 301 20.49 21.84 13.68
N VAL A 302 20.32 22.36 12.46
CA VAL A 302 20.72 23.73 12.12
C VAL A 302 19.88 24.73 12.89
N ASP A 303 18.57 24.49 12.98
CA ASP A 303 17.69 25.34 13.79
C ASP A 303 18.04 25.26 15.27
N LEU A 304 18.27 24.06 15.78
CA LEU A 304 18.64 23.81 17.17
C LEU A 304 19.92 24.55 17.57
N LEU A 305 20.99 24.43 16.77
CA LEU A 305 22.32 24.89 17.17
C LEU A 305 22.66 26.32 16.72
N LEU A 306 22.03 26.81 15.64
CA LEU A 306 22.49 28.02 14.95
C LEU A 306 21.39 29.09 14.79
N ASN A 307 20.11 28.74 14.86
CA ASN A 307 19.02 29.68 14.56
C ASN A 307 18.57 30.49 15.78
N TYR A 308 19.45 31.39 16.24
CA TYR A 308 19.12 32.34 17.30
C TYR A 308 18.03 33.34 16.89
N PHE A 309 17.79 33.57 15.58
CA PHE A 309 16.71 34.46 15.12
C PHE A 309 15.33 33.93 15.52
N LYS A 310 15.13 32.61 15.39
CA LYS A 310 13.88 31.95 15.79
C LYS A 310 13.71 32.02 17.32
N THR A 311 14.76 31.73 18.07
CA THR A 311 14.71 31.77 19.54
C THR A 311 14.52 33.18 20.08
N ASP A 312 15.15 34.21 19.50
CA ASP A 312 14.91 35.61 19.84
C ASP A 312 13.45 36.02 19.61
N ALA A 313 12.85 35.59 18.47
CA ALA A 313 11.46 35.87 18.17
C ALA A 313 10.51 35.21 19.18
N GLU A 314 10.80 33.96 19.58
CA GLU A 314 10.04 33.24 20.61
C GLU A 314 10.14 33.93 21.98
N ILE A 315 11.33 34.42 22.36
CA ILE A 315 11.53 35.21 23.59
C ILE A 315 10.66 36.47 23.57
N LEU A 316 10.63 37.20 22.45
CA LEU A 316 9.81 38.41 22.30
C LEU A 316 8.31 38.10 22.41
N GLU A 317 7.86 37.04 21.76
CA GLU A 317 6.46 36.61 21.83
C GLU A 317 6.07 36.25 23.27
N LYS A 318 6.91 35.50 23.99
CA LYS A 318 6.62 35.11 25.39
C LYS A 318 6.64 36.29 26.35
N LYS A 319 7.55 37.25 26.18
CA LYS A 319 7.57 38.50 26.96
C LYS A 319 6.28 39.32 26.79
N SER A 320 5.58 39.17 25.66
CA SER A 320 4.31 39.88 25.42
C SER A 320 3.10 39.27 26.14
N LYS A 321 3.21 38.05 26.69
CA LYS A 321 2.11 37.34 27.37
C LYS A 321 2.04 37.71 28.86
N LYS A 322 0.82 37.94 29.39
CA LYS A 322 0.57 38.41 30.78
C LYS A 322 1.03 37.44 31.87
N ASN A 323 1.02 36.13 31.61
CA ASN A 323 1.51 35.08 32.51
C ASN A 323 2.60 34.28 31.79
N HIS A 324 3.83 34.78 31.77
CA HIS A 324 4.96 34.06 31.16
C HIS A 324 5.75 33.31 32.22
N ASP A 325 6.17 32.08 31.89
CA ASP A 325 7.07 31.28 32.71
C ASP A 325 8.47 31.90 32.69
N GLN A 326 8.93 32.40 33.85
CA GLN A 326 10.24 33.03 33.99
C GLN A 326 11.40 32.04 33.85
N GLU A 327 11.21 30.79 34.27
CA GLU A 327 12.24 29.75 34.19
C GLU A 327 12.47 29.33 32.73
N GLU A 328 11.37 29.16 32.00
CA GLU A 328 11.42 28.88 30.56
C GLU A 328 12.07 30.04 29.78
N LEU A 329 11.75 31.30 30.14
CA LEU A 329 12.34 32.48 29.51
C LEU A 329 13.86 32.55 29.73
N LEU A 330 14.33 32.30 30.96
CA LEU A 330 15.76 32.24 31.29
C LEU A 330 16.47 31.14 30.49
N ARG A 331 15.82 29.98 30.33
CA ARG A 331 16.34 28.87 29.52
C ARG A 331 16.48 29.28 28.05
N LEU A 332 15.45 29.91 27.47
CA LEU A 332 15.49 30.40 26.09
C LEU A 332 16.56 31.47 25.88
N GLU A 333 16.72 32.43 26.81
CA GLU A 333 17.76 33.46 26.74
C GLU A 333 19.17 32.86 26.80
N LYS A 334 19.38 31.85 27.65
CA LYS A 334 20.63 31.08 27.70
C LYS A 334 20.89 30.36 26.38
N MET A 335 19.89 29.66 25.84
CA MET A 335 19.98 28.98 24.54
C MET A 335 20.31 29.95 23.41
N ALA A 336 19.64 31.10 23.33
CA ALA A 336 19.89 32.11 22.30
C ALA A 336 21.33 32.64 22.37
N LYS A 337 21.88 32.83 23.58
CA LYS A 337 23.28 33.26 23.78
C LYS A 337 24.27 32.22 23.28
N GLU A 338 24.02 30.93 23.54
CA GLU A 338 24.84 29.82 23.05
C GLU A 338 24.75 29.66 21.53
N GLN A 339 23.54 29.69 20.97
CA GLN A 339 23.31 29.66 19.51
C GLN A 339 24.03 30.80 18.80
N ARG A 340 23.98 32.03 19.34
CA ARG A 340 24.73 33.18 18.77
C ARG A 340 26.23 32.89 18.72
N ARG A 341 26.81 32.38 19.80
CA ARG A 341 28.24 32.01 19.84
C ARG A 341 28.59 30.96 18.80
N ILE A 342 27.78 29.90 18.69
CA ILE A 342 27.95 28.85 17.68
C ILE A 342 27.83 29.45 16.26
N PHE A 343 26.78 30.25 16.01
CA PHE A 343 26.53 30.90 14.73
C PHE A 343 27.67 31.81 14.29
N HIS A 344 28.15 32.69 15.17
CA HIS A 344 29.26 33.60 14.87
C HIS A 344 30.54 32.83 14.58
N ALA A 345 30.83 31.77 15.33
CA ALA A 345 31.97 30.89 15.05
C ALA A 345 31.89 30.29 13.63
N PHE A 346 30.73 29.76 13.23
CA PHE A 346 30.51 29.26 11.88
C PHE A 346 30.68 30.39 10.84
N TYR A 347 29.99 31.51 11.03
CA TYR A 347 30.00 32.65 10.10
C TYR A 347 31.41 33.20 9.90
N ASP A 348 32.18 33.39 10.97
CA ASP A 348 33.54 33.91 10.93
C ASP A 348 34.49 32.94 10.22
N LYS A 349 34.32 31.63 10.42
CA LYS A 349 35.13 30.63 9.72
C LYS A 349 34.84 30.62 8.21
N PHE A 350 33.58 30.71 7.81
CA PHE A 350 33.19 30.83 6.40
C PHE A 350 33.66 32.15 5.80
N LYS A 351 33.67 33.24 6.58
CA LYS A 351 34.22 34.54 6.18
C LYS A 351 35.74 34.47 5.95
N GLN A 352 36.49 33.82 6.84
CA GLN A 352 37.93 33.58 6.70
C GLN A 352 38.27 32.78 5.44
N LYS A 353 37.39 31.86 5.03
CA LYS A 353 37.53 31.07 3.80
C LYS A 353 36.99 31.77 2.54
N SER A 354 36.58 33.03 2.63
CA SER A 354 36.02 33.82 1.51
C SER A 354 34.76 33.21 0.86
N LEU A 355 33.99 32.42 1.62
CA LEU A 355 32.80 31.73 1.13
C LEU A 355 31.53 32.61 1.20
N ILE A 356 31.50 33.58 2.12
CA ILE A 356 30.31 34.43 2.35
C ILE A 356 29.90 35.19 1.09
N SER A 357 30.84 35.73 0.30
CA SER A 357 30.54 36.46 -0.94
C SER A 357 29.82 35.57 -1.97
N ARG A 358 30.23 34.30 -2.07
CA ARG A 358 29.60 33.31 -2.96
C ARG A 358 28.18 33.00 -2.52
N ILE A 359 27.98 32.79 -1.21
CA ILE A 359 26.67 32.53 -0.62
C ILE A 359 25.70 33.70 -0.89
N MET A 360 26.17 34.95 -0.72
CA MET A 360 25.33 36.13 -0.99
C MET A 360 24.96 36.21 -2.48
N ALA A 361 25.95 35.99 -3.36
CA ALA A 361 25.74 36.04 -4.80
C ALA A 361 24.77 34.97 -5.29
N ALA A 362 24.90 33.72 -4.82
CA ALA A 362 24.00 32.63 -5.19
C ALA A 362 22.54 32.88 -4.78
N ASN A 363 22.31 33.46 -3.59
CA ASN A 363 20.95 33.79 -3.14
C ASN A 363 20.32 34.93 -3.96
N GLU A 364 21.05 36.03 -4.18
CA GLU A 364 20.54 37.18 -4.94
C GLU A 364 20.34 36.88 -6.44
N MET A 365 21.15 35.97 -6.98
CA MET A 365 21.07 35.51 -8.36
C MET A 365 19.75 34.78 -8.68
N LYS A 366 19.12 34.12 -7.70
CA LYS A 366 17.87 33.35 -7.91
C LYS A 366 16.77 34.18 -8.56
N ALA A 367 16.74 35.49 -8.32
CA ALA A 367 15.73 36.39 -8.88
C ALA A 367 15.89 36.65 -10.38
N ILE A 368 17.07 36.45 -10.96
CA ILE A 368 17.38 36.88 -12.34
C ILE A 368 17.95 35.78 -13.23
N TYR A 369 18.37 34.63 -12.69
CA TYR A 369 19.14 33.66 -13.47
C TYR A 369 18.38 33.10 -14.68
N LYS A 370 17.04 32.94 -14.59
CA LYS A 370 16.19 32.45 -15.70
C LYS A 370 16.22 33.36 -16.94
N GLU A 371 16.52 34.65 -16.77
CA GLU A 371 16.71 35.58 -17.90
C GLU A 371 17.97 35.28 -18.71
N TYR A 372 18.94 34.59 -18.11
CA TYR A 372 20.26 34.33 -18.69
C TYR A 372 20.53 32.85 -18.97
N CYS A 373 19.75 31.96 -18.38
CA CYS A 373 20.02 30.52 -18.32
C CYS A 373 18.80 29.77 -18.88
N PRO A 374 18.84 29.26 -20.13
CA PRO A 374 19.95 29.32 -21.11
C PRO A 374 20.10 30.70 -21.79
N PRO A 375 21.26 31.01 -22.43
CA PRO A 375 22.36 30.11 -22.81
C PRO A 375 23.52 30.00 -21.81
N LEU A 376 23.56 30.83 -20.77
CA LEU A 376 24.56 30.68 -19.71
C LEU A 376 24.19 29.51 -18.78
N VAL A 377 25.17 29.00 -18.05
CA VAL A 377 24.93 28.11 -16.90
C VAL A 377 24.96 28.92 -15.60
N PRO A 378 24.23 28.49 -14.55
CA PRO A 378 24.19 29.22 -13.28
C PRO A 378 25.57 29.56 -12.70
N GLN A 379 26.56 28.66 -12.82
CA GLN A 379 27.91 28.92 -12.34
C GLN A 379 28.60 30.11 -13.03
N GLN A 380 28.28 30.38 -14.30
CA GLN A 380 28.82 31.55 -15.02
C GLN A 380 28.22 32.85 -14.49
N VAL A 381 26.92 32.87 -14.21
CA VAL A 381 26.26 34.02 -13.59
C VAL A 381 26.83 34.28 -12.20
N LEU A 382 27.06 33.22 -11.42
CA LEU A 382 27.70 33.31 -10.11
C LEU A 382 29.13 33.91 -10.23
N GLN A 383 29.93 33.45 -11.19
CA GLN A 383 31.28 33.98 -11.44
C GLN A 383 31.29 35.47 -11.81
N PHE A 384 30.30 35.94 -12.57
CA PHE A 384 30.12 37.37 -12.87
C PHE A 384 29.89 38.19 -11.60
N LEU A 385 29.10 37.68 -10.66
CA LEU A 385 28.78 38.39 -9.43
C LEU A 385 29.99 38.45 -8.48
N ILE A 386 30.83 37.41 -8.43
CA ILE A 386 31.92 37.32 -7.45
C ILE A 386 33.24 37.94 -7.96
N SER A 387 33.62 37.72 -9.22
CA SER A 387 35.00 37.97 -9.69
C SER A 387 35.08 38.99 -10.84
N SER A 388 36.15 39.78 -10.89
CA SER A 388 36.40 40.73 -11.99
C SER A 388 36.68 40.02 -13.32
N GLU A 389 37.35 38.87 -13.28
CA GLU A 389 37.66 38.05 -14.45
C GLU A 389 36.40 37.38 -15.02
N GLY A 390 35.54 36.82 -14.15
CA GLY A 390 34.24 36.29 -14.54
C GLY A 390 33.34 37.34 -15.20
N ARG A 391 33.41 38.61 -14.75
CA ARG A 391 32.68 39.71 -15.40
C ARG A 391 33.11 39.94 -16.84
N LYS A 392 34.41 39.93 -17.11
CA LYS A 392 34.95 40.10 -18.47
C LYS A 392 34.56 38.92 -19.37
N SER A 393 34.71 37.70 -18.87
CA SER A 393 34.38 36.46 -19.59
C SER A 393 32.91 36.39 -20.00
N VAL A 394 31.98 36.60 -19.06
CA VAL A 394 30.54 36.55 -19.33
C VAL A 394 30.10 37.69 -20.23
N ALA A 395 30.60 38.92 -20.04
CA ALA A 395 30.29 40.03 -20.93
C ALA A 395 30.74 39.77 -22.38
N ALA A 396 31.91 39.16 -22.57
CA ALA A 396 32.40 38.76 -23.88
C ALA A 396 31.55 37.62 -24.49
N HIS A 397 31.08 36.68 -23.68
CA HIS A 397 30.17 35.61 -24.13
C HIS A 397 28.81 36.17 -24.57
N LEU A 398 28.19 37.05 -23.78
CA LEU A 398 26.94 37.73 -24.14
C LEU A 398 27.07 38.60 -25.40
N LYS A 399 28.22 39.27 -25.60
CA LYS A 399 28.50 40.02 -26.83
C LYS A 399 28.58 39.11 -28.06
N ARG A 400 29.20 37.93 -27.93
CA ARG A 400 29.28 36.93 -29.02
C ARG A 400 27.88 36.40 -29.39
N LEU A 401 27.05 36.09 -28.41
CA LEU A 401 25.68 35.62 -28.66
C LEU A 401 24.84 36.60 -29.47
N LYS A 402 24.99 37.91 -29.20
CA LYS A 402 24.34 38.97 -29.99
C LYS A 402 24.76 38.93 -31.46
N ILE A 403 26.02 38.62 -31.74
CA ILE A 403 26.59 38.61 -33.11
C ILE A 403 26.12 37.38 -33.89
N TYR A 404 26.10 36.19 -33.28
CA TYR A 404 25.82 34.95 -33.99
C TYR A 404 24.34 34.57 -34.04
N TYR A 405 23.52 35.00 -33.08
CA TYR A 405 22.13 34.52 -32.93
C TYR A 405 21.09 35.65 -32.84
N GLY A 406 21.49 36.93 -33.01
CA GLY A 406 20.58 38.09 -32.96
C GLY A 406 19.91 38.38 -31.60
N LYS A 407 19.99 37.46 -30.62
CA LYS A 407 19.46 37.64 -29.26
C LYS A 407 20.39 38.50 -28.41
N SER A 408 19.92 39.67 -27.98
CA SER A 408 20.66 40.56 -27.07
C SER A 408 20.20 40.42 -25.63
N LEU A 409 21.01 39.81 -24.77
CA LEU A 409 20.81 39.81 -23.32
C LEU A 409 21.51 41.02 -22.67
N SER A 410 20.75 41.83 -21.94
CA SER A 410 21.27 43.03 -21.29
C SER A 410 22.12 42.68 -20.07
N ILE A 411 23.22 43.41 -19.85
CA ILE A 411 24.08 43.27 -18.65
C ILE A 411 23.52 44.08 -17.46
N ALA A 412 22.55 44.98 -17.69
CA ALA A 412 22.05 45.89 -16.67
C ALA A 412 21.44 45.17 -15.44
N PRO A 413 20.62 44.11 -15.56
CA PRO A 413 20.14 43.34 -14.41
C PRO A 413 21.29 42.76 -13.56
N LEU A 414 22.30 42.14 -14.19
CA LEU A 414 23.47 41.59 -13.48
C LEU A 414 24.24 42.66 -12.68
N LYS A 415 24.43 43.86 -13.26
CA LYS A 415 25.07 44.99 -12.55
C LYS A 415 24.24 45.51 -11.39
N ARG A 416 22.90 45.56 -11.54
CA ARG A 416 21.98 45.94 -10.45
C ARG A 416 22.06 44.94 -9.29
N THR A 417 22.10 43.64 -9.59
CA THR A 417 22.28 42.59 -8.58
C THR A 417 23.62 42.70 -7.87
N LEU A 418 24.71 43.03 -8.58
CA LEU A 418 26.00 43.29 -7.96
C LEU A 418 25.96 44.45 -6.94
N MET A 419 25.31 45.57 -7.30
CA MET A 419 25.11 46.70 -6.39
C MET A 419 24.25 46.31 -5.18
N LYS A 420 23.22 45.50 -5.40
CA LYS A 420 22.34 44.99 -4.34
C LYS A 420 23.12 44.14 -3.33
N ILE A 421 23.97 43.23 -3.80
CA ILE A 421 24.86 42.41 -2.94
C ILE A 421 25.77 43.30 -2.08
N GLY A 422 26.34 44.36 -2.67
CA GLY A 422 27.16 45.33 -1.94
C GLY A 422 26.41 46.06 -0.82
N ARG A 423 25.13 46.38 -1.05
CA ARG A 423 24.25 47.10 -0.11
C ARG A 423 23.51 46.20 0.90
N LEU A 424 23.74 44.88 0.88
CA LEU A 424 23.08 43.95 1.80
C LEU A 424 23.45 44.26 3.26
N LYS A 425 22.43 44.58 4.07
CA LYS A 425 22.53 44.73 5.52
C LYS A 425 23.10 43.46 6.16
N GLU A 426 23.87 43.62 7.24
CA GLU A 426 24.52 42.50 7.93
C GLU A 426 23.51 41.43 8.39
N GLN A 427 22.36 41.86 8.91
CA GLN A 427 21.26 40.97 9.30
C GLN A 427 20.84 40.04 8.14
N LYS A 428 20.64 40.60 6.94
CA LYS A 428 20.25 39.83 5.75
C LYS A 428 21.34 38.87 5.32
N ARG A 429 22.62 39.25 5.47
CA ARG A 429 23.75 38.36 5.17
C ARG A 429 23.78 37.14 6.10
N LYS A 430 23.48 37.35 7.39
CA LYS A 430 23.39 36.27 8.37
C LYS A 430 22.19 35.35 8.10
N GLU A 431 21.05 35.90 7.69
CA GLU A 431 19.89 35.10 7.24
C GLU A 431 20.22 34.21 6.03
N TYR A 432 20.86 34.77 5.00
CA TYR A 432 21.31 34.00 3.82
C TYR A 432 22.34 32.93 4.18
N PHE A 433 23.22 33.19 5.14
CA PHE A 433 24.16 32.18 5.64
C PHE A 433 23.43 31.03 6.34
N LEU A 434 22.43 31.33 7.19
CA LEU A 434 21.61 30.30 7.83
C LEU A 434 20.85 29.45 6.80
N GLN A 435 20.24 30.09 5.80
CA GLN A 435 19.54 29.40 4.70
C GLN A 435 20.49 28.50 3.91
N TYR A 436 21.72 28.96 3.67
CA TYR A 436 22.75 28.15 3.04
C TYR A 436 23.09 26.90 3.86
N LEU A 437 23.29 27.02 5.17
CA LEU A 437 23.56 25.86 6.02
C LEU A 437 22.40 24.86 6.01
N LYS A 438 21.15 25.33 6.07
CA LYS A 438 19.97 24.47 5.92
C LYS A 438 19.95 23.75 4.57
N GLY A 439 20.18 24.48 3.48
CA GLY A 439 20.23 23.91 2.14
C GLY A 439 21.38 22.89 1.97
N PHE A 440 22.53 23.14 2.59
CA PHE A 440 23.66 22.21 2.59
C PHE A 440 23.37 20.93 3.39
N PHE A 441 22.79 21.04 4.59
CA PHE A 441 22.41 19.87 5.41
C PHE A 441 21.36 19.03 4.68
N ARG A 442 20.35 19.69 4.08
CA ARG A 442 19.36 19.02 3.22
C ARG A 442 20.04 18.29 2.07
N TYR A 443 20.95 18.93 1.34
CA TYR A 443 21.70 18.27 0.27
C TYR A 443 22.56 17.11 0.76
N HIS A 444 23.19 17.23 1.93
CA HIS A 444 24.01 16.17 2.52
C HIS A 444 23.15 14.93 2.87
N ARG A 445 21.96 15.13 3.45
CA ARG A 445 20.95 14.10 3.69
C ARG A 445 20.45 13.47 2.41
N ASP A 446 19.96 14.29 1.49
CA ASP A 446 19.34 13.83 0.24
C ASP A 446 20.38 13.10 -0.63
N ARG A 447 21.65 13.53 -0.65
CA ARG A 447 22.74 12.78 -1.32
C ARG A 447 22.98 11.41 -0.71
N ALA A 448 22.89 11.27 0.62
CA ALA A 448 23.04 9.97 1.29
C ALA A 448 21.84 9.05 1.02
N ASN A 449 20.62 9.59 1.14
CA ASN A 449 19.38 8.87 0.85
C ASN A 449 19.33 8.42 -0.61
N PHE A 450 19.74 9.28 -1.55
CA PHE A 450 19.83 8.96 -2.97
C PHE A 450 20.77 7.78 -3.23
N LYS A 451 21.97 7.76 -2.61
CA LYS A 451 22.91 6.65 -2.78
C LYS A 451 22.33 5.32 -2.29
N MET A 452 21.71 5.34 -1.11
CA MET A 452 21.06 4.16 -0.53
C MET A 452 19.92 3.67 -1.43
N LEU A 453 19.05 4.58 -1.86
CA LEU A 453 17.91 4.27 -2.70
C LEU A 453 18.34 3.82 -4.10
N LYS A 454 19.37 4.43 -4.69
CA LYS A 454 19.92 4.02 -5.99
C LYS A 454 20.42 2.58 -5.94
N GLN A 455 21.15 2.20 -4.89
CA GLN A 455 21.57 0.81 -4.67
C GLN A 455 20.38 -0.14 -4.54
N ALA A 456 19.30 0.27 -3.88
CA ALA A 456 18.07 -0.51 -3.77
C ALA A 456 17.33 -0.65 -5.10
N LEU A 457 17.19 0.44 -5.85
CA LEU A 457 16.57 0.45 -7.18
C LEU A 457 17.35 -0.45 -8.16
N ASP A 458 18.67 -0.42 -8.11
CA ASP A 458 19.54 -1.25 -8.95
C ASP A 458 19.49 -2.74 -8.55
N ARG A 459 18.91 -3.08 -7.39
CA ARG A 459 18.68 -4.46 -6.93
C ARG A 459 17.32 -5.02 -7.30
N ILE A 460 16.40 -4.23 -7.86
CA ILE A 460 15.04 -4.70 -8.18
C ILE A 460 14.94 -4.98 -9.67
N ASN A 461 14.39 -6.11 -10.07
CA ASN A 461 14.01 -6.38 -11.46
C ASN A 461 12.48 -6.27 -11.57
N LEU A 462 11.97 -5.31 -12.35
CA LEU A 462 10.52 -5.17 -12.56
C LEU A 462 10.13 -6.04 -13.75
N VAL A 463 9.55 -7.21 -13.44
CA VAL A 463 9.25 -8.26 -14.43
C VAL A 463 7.84 -8.09 -14.98
N ALA A 464 7.74 -8.12 -16.30
CA ALA A 464 6.47 -8.03 -17.03
C ALA A 464 6.29 -9.16 -18.07
N ASP A 465 7.37 -9.84 -18.46
CA ASP A 465 7.32 -10.94 -19.42
C ASP A 465 6.88 -12.25 -18.76
N GLU A 466 5.98 -12.98 -19.44
CA GLU A 466 5.37 -14.20 -18.90
C GLU A 466 6.40 -15.30 -18.62
N GLU A 467 7.47 -15.39 -19.42
CA GLU A 467 8.52 -16.40 -19.28
C GLU A 467 9.31 -16.23 -17.97
N THR A 468 9.81 -15.03 -17.69
CA THR A 468 10.53 -14.73 -16.44
C THR A 468 9.59 -14.80 -15.24
N ILE A 469 8.34 -14.34 -15.38
CA ILE A 469 7.32 -14.51 -14.33
C ILE A 469 7.13 -15.99 -14.00
N ALA A 470 6.93 -16.85 -15.00
CA ALA A 470 6.74 -18.29 -14.80
C ALA A 470 7.98 -18.95 -14.17
N LEU A 471 9.18 -18.56 -14.60
CA LEU A 471 10.44 -19.07 -14.07
C LEU A 471 10.66 -18.68 -12.60
N SER A 472 10.49 -17.39 -12.27
CA SER A 472 10.64 -16.88 -10.90
C SER A 472 9.55 -17.44 -9.97
N LYS A 473 8.32 -17.65 -10.48
CA LYS A 473 7.24 -18.34 -9.74
C LYS A 473 7.61 -19.78 -9.41
N THR A 474 8.09 -20.53 -10.40
CA THR A 474 8.47 -21.94 -10.23
C THR A 474 9.56 -22.09 -9.17
N ASN A 475 10.46 -21.10 -9.07
CA ASN A 475 11.55 -21.09 -8.11
C ASN A 475 11.18 -20.43 -6.76
N ASN A 476 9.94 -19.98 -6.56
CA ASN A 476 9.49 -19.21 -5.37
C ASN A 476 10.30 -17.93 -5.11
N THR A 477 10.88 -17.33 -6.14
CA THR A 477 11.72 -16.12 -6.05
C THR A 477 11.00 -14.85 -6.50
N LEU A 478 9.74 -14.95 -6.95
CA LEU A 478 8.94 -13.82 -7.41
C LEU A 478 8.20 -13.14 -6.25
N TYR A 479 8.35 -11.82 -6.14
CA TYR A 479 7.53 -10.98 -5.27
C TYR A 479 6.41 -10.32 -6.08
N GLU A 480 5.18 -10.74 -5.83
CA GLU A 480 4.01 -10.22 -6.53
C GLU A 480 3.25 -9.23 -5.65
N PHE A 481 2.96 -8.07 -6.20
CA PHE A 481 2.06 -7.09 -5.59
C PHE A 481 0.94 -6.80 -6.58
N LEU A 482 -0.19 -7.46 -6.34
CA LEU A 482 -1.35 -7.45 -7.21
C LEU A 482 -2.54 -6.80 -6.52
N LEU A 483 -3.47 -6.27 -7.31
CA LEU A 483 -4.72 -5.72 -6.79
C LEU A 483 -5.62 -6.83 -6.23
N PRO A 484 -6.55 -6.53 -5.31
CA PRO A 484 -7.37 -7.55 -4.65
C PRO A 484 -8.14 -8.48 -5.60
N HIS A 485 -8.56 -7.97 -6.76
CA HIS A 485 -9.27 -8.75 -7.78
C HIS A 485 -8.33 -9.59 -8.66
N GLU A 486 -7.06 -9.21 -8.79
CA GLU A 486 -6.02 -9.96 -9.51
C GLU A 486 -5.43 -11.08 -8.66
N GLN A 487 -5.37 -10.91 -7.33
CA GLN A 487 -4.96 -11.97 -6.39
C GLN A 487 -5.85 -13.22 -6.46
N ILE A 488 -7.11 -13.04 -6.89
CA ILE A 488 -8.06 -14.13 -7.12
C ILE A 488 -7.60 -15.03 -8.27
N PHE A 489 -6.87 -14.49 -9.27
CA PHE A 489 -6.25 -15.27 -10.36
C PHE A 489 -5.02 -16.08 -9.89
N GLU A 490 -4.21 -15.55 -8.96
CA GLU A 490 -3.06 -16.29 -8.38
C GLU A 490 -3.51 -17.52 -7.58
N LEU A 491 -4.60 -17.40 -6.81
CA LEU A 491 -5.21 -18.55 -6.13
C LEU A 491 -5.56 -19.66 -7.11
N GLU A 492 -6.00 -19.36 -8.34
CA GLU A 492 -6.27 -20.39 -9.36
C GLU A 492 -5.04 -21.21 -9.78
N THR A 493 -3.81 -20.74 -9.54
CA THR A 493 -2.57 -21.43 -9.96
C THR A 493 -2.07 -22.48 -8.96
N LYS A 494 -2.41 -22.36 -7.67
CA LYS A 494 -2.04 -23.37 -6.66
C LYS A 494 -2.95 -24.60 -6.80
N PRO A 495 -2.39 -25.83 -6.77
CA PRO A 495 -3.18 -27.04 -6.94
C PRO A 495 -4.21 -27.15 -5.81
N VAL A 496 -5.47 -27.31 -6.20
CA VAL A 496 -6.56 -27.62 -5.27
C VAL A 496 -6.29 -29.00 -4.69
N THR A 497 -6.31 -29.13 -3.37
CA THR A 497 -6.15 -30.42 -2.69
C THR A 497 -7.51 -31.06 -2.41
N SER A 498 -8.49 -30.22 -2.11
CA SER A 498 -9.82 -30.61 -1.63
C SER A 498 -10.81 -29.49 -1.87
N HIS A 499 -12.10 -29.80 -1.84
CA HIS A 499 -13.14 -28.79 -2.02
C HIS A 499 -14.42 -29.13 -1.25
N VAL A 500 -15.20 -28.09 -0.98
CA VAL A 500 -16.54 -28.18 -0.40
C VAL A 500 -17.54 -27.62 -1.39
N ILE A 501 -18.61 -28.36 -1.67
CA ILE A 501 -19.75 -27.89 -2.45
C ILE A 501 -20.90 -27.57 -1.51
N ILE A 502 -21.54 -26.43 -1.75
CA ILE A 502 -22.78 -26.00 -1.11
C ILE A 502 -23.83 -25.88 -2.21
N LYS A 503 -24.88 -26.69 -2.13
CA LYS A 503 -26.07 -26.53 -2.99
C LYS A 503 -27.22 -26.03 -2.13
N ALA A 504 -27.82 -24.91 -2.53
CA ALA A 504 -29.01 -24.36 -1.91
C ALA A 504 -30.14 -24.30 -2.93
N ASP A 505 -31.20 -25.06 -2.66
CA ASP A 505 -32.33 -25.32 -3.55
C ASP A 505 -33.60 -24.65 -3.00
N VAL A 506 -34.31 -23.88 -3.84
CA VAL A 506 -35.53 -23.17 -3.44
C VAL A 506 -36.75 -24.08 -3.48
N ARG A 507 -37.44 -24.21 -2.35
CA ARG A 507 -38.58 -25.10 -2.25
C ARG A 507 -39.81 -24.57 -2.96
N GLY A 508 -40.29 -25.36 -3.91
CA GLY A 508 -41.53 -25.07 -4.64
C GLY A 508 -41.38 -23.89 -5.60
N ALA A 509 -40.18 -23.66 -6.14
CA ALA A 509 -39.93 -22.55 -7.05
C ALA A 509 -40.88 -22.54 -8.24
N THR A 510 -41.25 -23.70 -8.81
CA THR A 510 -42.25 -23.78 -9.89
C THR A 510 -43.61 -23.19 -9.50
N VAL A 511 -44.05 -23.44 -8.25
CA VAL A 511 -45.31 -22.91 -7.73
C VAL A 511 -45.20 -21.39 -7.52
N ILE A 512 -44.06 -20.93 -6.98
CA ILE A 512 -43.76 -19.50 -6.79
C ILE A 512 -43.74 -18.76 -8.14
N THR A 513 -43.08 -19.32 -9.14
CA THR A 513 -43.02 -18.78 -10.51
C THR A 513 -44.42 -18.64 -11.11
N ARG A 514 -45.27 -19.65 -10.93
CA ARG A 514 -46.67 -19.58 -11.39
C ARG A 514 -47.46 -18.49 -10.67
N GLN A 515 -47.38 -18.42 -9.35
CA GLN A 515 -48.07 -17.39 -8.55
C GLN A 515 -47.65 -15.96 -8.92
N LEU A 516 -46.35 -15.75 -9.14
CA LEU A 516 -45.81 -14.45 -9.58
C LEU A 516 -46.31 -14.08 -10.98
N GLY A 517 -46.31 -15.04 -11.91
CA GLY A 517 -46.83 -14.84 -13.27
C GLY A 517 -48.33 -14.53 -13.29
N GLU A 518 -49.13 -15.27 -12.52
CA GLU A 518 -50.58 -15.02 -12.34
C GLU A 518 -50.85 -13.64 -11.72
N SER A 519 -49.90 -13.10 -10.94
CA SER A 519 -49.98 -11.77 -10.31
C SER A 519 -49.35 -10.65 -11.16
N GLY A 520 -48.94 -10.93 -12.40
CA GLY A 520 -48.31 -9.94 -13.30
C GLY A 520 -46.88 -9.52 -12.91
N LEU A 521 -46.22 -10.26 -12.02
CA LEU A 521 -44.87 -9.97 -11.52
C LEU A 521 -43.82 -10.82 -12.24
N ASN A 522 -42.61 -10.28 -12.41
CA ASN A 522 -41.51 -10.99 -13.07
C ASN A 522 -40.79 -11.97 -12.10
N PRO A 523 -40.84 -13.29 -12.34
CA PRO A 523 -40.20 -14.27 -11.47
C PRO A 523 -38.67 -14.17 -11.44
N ALA A 524 -38.03 -13.88 -12.57
CA ALA A 524 -36.57 -13.78 -12.65
C ALA A 524 -36.04 -12.60 -11.82
N SER A 525 -36.71 -11.45 -11.89
CA SER A 525 -36.39 -10.29 -11.05
C SER A 525 -36.60 -10.61 -9.57
N PHE A 526 -37.68 -11.34 -9.23
CA PHE A 526 -37.97 -11.74 -7.86
C PHE A 526 -36.87 -12.64 -7.28
N PHE A 527 -36.46 -13.70 -7.97
CA PHE A 527 -35.37 -14.56 -7.49
C PHE A 527 -34.02 -13.84 -7.48
N SER A 528 -33.75 -12.97 -8.46
CA SER A 528 -32.50 -12.20 -8.50
C SER A 528 -32.36 -11.28 -7.28
N LEU A 529 -33.41 -10.50 -6.97
CA LEU A 529 -33.36 -9.50 -5.90
C LEU A 529 -33.49 -10.09 -4.49
N ASN A 530 -34.21 -11.21 -4.33
CA ASN A 530 -34.51 -11.78 -3.01
C ASN A 530 -33.68 -13.02 -2.66
N PHE A 531 -32.96 -13.61 -3.63
CA PHE A 531 -32.14 -14.80 -3.42
C PHE A 531 -30.73 -14.65 -3.98
N PHE A 532 -30.56 -14.50 -5.29
CA PHE A 532 -29.22 -14.58 -5.91
C PHE A 532 -28.30 -13.40 -5.58
N ASN A 533 -28.78 -12.15 -5.68
CA ASN A 533 -27.95 -10.98 -5.42
C ASN A 533 -27.57 -10.86 -3.94
N PRO A 534 -28.51 -10.98 -2.97
CA PRO A 534 -28.17 -10.90 -1.55
C PRO A 534 -27.18 -11.98 -1.10
N ILE A 535 -27.26 -13.18 -1.67
CA ILE A 535 -26.28 -14.25 -1.38
C ILE A 535 -24.93 -13.89 -1.99
N SER A 536 -24.90 -13.39 -3.24
CA SER A 536 -23.65 -13.03 -3.92
C SER A 536 -22.84 -11.97 -3.15
N GLU A 537 -23.49 -11.08 -2.41
CA GLU A 537 -22.85 -10.07 -1.55
C GLU A 537 -22.08 -10.66 -0.35
N ILE A 538 -22.45 -11.85 0.12
CA ILE A 538 -21.84 -12.47 1.31
C ILE A 538 -20.83 -13.58 0.96
N VAL A 539 -20.83 -14.11 -0.27
CA VAL A 539 -20.01 -15.25 -0.71
C VAL A 539 -18.51 -15.05 -0.43
N SER A 540 -17.97 -13.86 -0.76
CA SER A 540 -16.53 -13.56 -0.64
C SER A 540 -16.02 -13.55 0.81
N GLN A 541 -16.86 -13.21 1.78
CA GLN A 541 -16.50 -13.15 3.20
C GLN A 541 -16.12 -14.53 3.78
N TYR A 542 -16.60 -15.60 3.14
CA TYR A 542 -16.36 -16.99 3.51
C TYR A 542 -15.34 -17.68 2.60
N GLY A 543 -14.75 -16.96 1.64
CA GLY A 543 -13.80 -17.53 0.68
C GLY A 543 -14.44 -18.50 -0.31
N ALA A 544 -15.77 -18.37 -0.51
CA ALA A 544 -16.50 -19.17 -1.47
C ALA A 544 -16.47 -18.53 -2.86
N LEU A 545 -16.72 -19.34 -3.88
CA LEU A 545 -16.91 -18.94 -5.25
C LEU A 545 -18.23 -19.50 -5.78
N LYS A 546 -18.85 -18.76 -6.70
CA LYS A 546 -20.09 -19.17 -7.35
C LYS A 546 -19.76 -20.08 -8.53
N VAL A 547 -20.20 -21.34 -8.47
CA VAL A 547 -19.92 -22.33 -9.52
C VAL A 547 -20.89 -22.13 -10.67
N PHE A 548 -22.19 -22.16 -10.40
CA PHE A 548 -23.25 -21.98 -11.40
C PHE A 548 -24.62 -21.73 -10.74
N ILE A 549 -25.61 -21.28 -11.52
CA ILE A 549 -27.02 -21.21 -11.11
C ILE A 549 -27.81 -22.23 -11.94
N GLU A 550 -28.34 -23.25 -11.29
CA GLU A 550 -29.12 -24.31 -11.92
C GLU A 550 -30.60 -24.09 -11.58
N GLY A 551 -31.36 -23.48 -12.52
CA GLY A 551 -32.80 -23.24 -12.32
C GLY A 551 -33.10 -22.44 -11.06
N ASP A 552 -33.62 -23.11 -10.04
CA ASP A 552 -34.01 -22.59 -8.72
C ASP A 552 -32.99 -22.88 -7.61
N ALA A 553 -31.79 -23.36 -7.96
CA ALA A 553 -30.71 -23.62 -7.03
C ALA A 553 -29.46 -22.77 -7.32
N ILE A 554 -28.70 -22.47 -6.25
CA ILE A 554 -27.35 -21.90 -6.35
C ILE A 554 -26.33 -22.94 -5.88
N ILE A 555 -25.27 -23.10 -6.67
CA ILE A 555 -24.13 -23.98 -6.33
C ILE A 555 -22.91 -23.10 -6.06
N LEU A 556 -22.36 -23.23 -4.87
CA LEU A 556 -21.16 -22.55 -4.42
C LEU A 556 -20.07 -23.58 -4.10
N ALA A 557 -18.82 -23.17 -4.19
CA ALA A 557 -17.68 -23.98 -3.80
C ALA A 557 -16.72 -23.20 -2.89
N ILE A 558 -16.06 -23.89 -1.98
CA ILE A 558 -14.87 -23.40 -1.27
C ILE A 558 -13.74 -24.37 -1.62
N LEU A 559 -12.61 -23.84 -2.08
CA LEU A 559 -11.46 -24.64 -2.51
C LEU A 559 -10.37 -24.56 -1.45
N GLU A 560 -9.91 -25.72 -0.98
CA GLU A 560 -8.71 -25.84 -0.16
C GLU A 560 -7.53 -26.09 -1.09
N ARG A 561 -6.48 -25.28 -0.96
CA ARG A 561 -5.31 -25.30 -1.84
C ARG A 561 -4.07 -25.65 -1.05
N ARG A 562 -3.06 -26.20 -1.74
CA ARG A 562 -1.78 -26.54 -1.12
C ARG A 562 -1.14 -25.27 -0.53
N ASP A 563 -0.60 -25.39 0.69
CA ASP A 563 0.08 -24.32 1.43
C ASP A 563 -0.79 -23.07 1.68
N ASP A 564 -2.11 -23.25 1.77
CA ASP A 564 -3.07 -22.21 2.16
C ASP A 564 -3.63 -22.50 3.56
N GLU A 565 -3.01 -21.90 4.59
CA GLU A 565 -3.46 -21.99 5.98
C GLU A 565 -4.89 -21.44 6.16
N ALA A 566 -5.28 -20.42 5.42
CA ALA A 566 -6.63 -19.87 5.48
C ALA A 566 -7.65 -20.79 4.80
N GLY A 567 -7.24 -21.55 3.79
CA GLY A 567 -8.04 -22.54 3.06
C GLY A 567 -8.37 -23.79 3.89
N LYS A 568 -7.66 -24.04 4.99
CA LYS A 568 -7.91 -25.18 5.89
C LYS A 568 -9.27 -25.13 6.59
N TYR A 569 -9.91 -23.96 6.68
CA TYR A 569 -11.23 -23.76 7.31
C TYR A 569 -12.39 -23.88 6.31
N CYS A 570 -12.27 -24.74 5.29
CA CYS A 570 -13.21 -24.77 4.16
C CYS A 570 -14.60 -25.28 4.56
N VAL A 571 -14.71 -26.31 5.39
CA VAL A 571 -16.00 -26.88 5.82
C VAL A 571 -16.68 -25.98 6.85
N SER A 572 -15.94 -25.49 7.84
CA SER A 572 -16.45 -24.58 8.87
C SER A 572 -17.01 -23.29 8.24
N ARG A 573 -16.31 -22.69 7.27
CA ARG A 573 -16.80 -21.54 6.51
C ARG A 573 -17.99 -21.89 5.61
N ALA A 574 -18.04 -23.07 5.02
CA ALA A 574 -19.22 -23.52 4.26
C ALA A 574 -20.47 -23.58 5.15
N CYS A 575 -20.34 -24.14 6.36
CA CYS A 575 -21.42 -24.19 7.33
C CYS A 575 -21.87 -22.78 7.77
N GLY A 576 -20.91 -21.89 8.04
CA GLY A 576 -21.19 -20.48 8.35
C GLY A 576 -21.94 -19.75 7.24
N LEU A 577 -21.48 -19.94 5.99
CA LEU A 577 -22.10 -19.34 4.81
C LEU A 577 -23.55 -19.82 4.66
N ALA A 578 -23.80 -21.12 4.83
CA ALA A 578 -25.15 -21.69 4.78
C ALA A 578 -26.09 -21.12 5.85
N ILE A 579 -25.61 -20.93 7.10
CA ILE A 579 -26.37 -20.26 8.16
C ILE A 579 -26.73 -18.83 7.73
N ASN A 580 -25.75 -18.10 7.20
CA ASN A 580 -25.95 -16.71 6.81
C ASN A 580 -26.89 -16.57 5.60
N MET A 581 -26.85 -17.51 4.65
CA MET A 581 -27.82 -17.58 3.55
C MET A 581 -29.26 -17.70 4.08
N LEU A 582 -29.51 -18.58 5.07
CA LEU A 582 -30.83 -18.69 5.69
C LEU A 582 -31.23 -17.41 6.43
N ASN A 583 -30.32 -16.74 7.13
CA ASN A 583 -30.59 -15.47 7.81
C ASN A 583 -30.96 -14.35 6.83
N VAL A 584 -30.23 -14.25 5.71
CA VAL A 584 -30.54 -13.32 4.62
C VAL A 584 -31.94 -13.59 4.09
N ILE A 585 -32.26 -14.85 3.79
CA ILE A 585 -33.59 -15.21 3.28
C ILE A 585 -34.70 -14.91 4.28
N GLN A 586 -34.51 -15.18 5.57
CA GLN A 586 -35.47 -14.80 6.60
C GLN A 586 -35.72 -13.28 6.64
N LYS A 587 -34.67 -12.47 6.50
CA LYS A 587 -34.77 -11.00 6.46
C LYS A 587 -35.53 -10.53 5.23
N TYR A 588 -35.30 -11.13 4.06
CA TYR A 588 -36.04 -10.79 2.84
C TYR A 588 -37.48 -11.31 2.87
N ASN A 589 -37.74 -12.48 3.43
CA ASN A 589 -39.08 -13.00 3.63
C ASN A 589 -39.94 -12.09 4.53
N ALA A 590 -39.35 -11.45 5.54
CA ALA A 590 -40.06 -10.45 6.34
C ALA A 590 -40.52 -9.25 5.49
N LYS A 591 -39.72 -8.84 4.50
CA LYS A 591 -40.11 -7.83 3.50
C LYS A 591 -41.16 -8.38 2.53
N SER A 592 -40.97 -9.59 1.98
CA SER A 592 -41.93 -10.22 1.07
C SER A 592 -43.32 -10.30 1.68
N LYS A 593 -43.42 -10.72 2.96
CA LYS A 593 -44.69 -10.73 3.71
C LYS A 593 -45.35 -9.35 3.78
N LYS A 594 -44.57 -8.27 3.98
CA LYS A 594 -45.09 -6.90 4.03
C LYS A 594 -45.69 -6.45 2.69
N TYR A 595 -45.15 -6.95 1.58
CA TYR A 595 -45.60 -6.60 0.22
C TYR A 595 -46.46 -7.68 -0.43
N ASN A 596 -47.00 -8.64 0.35
CA ASN A 596 -47.79 -9.77 -0.13
C ASN A 596 -47.12 -10.59 -1.25
N LEU A 597 -45.79 -10.68 -1.22
CA LEU A 597 -45.01 -11.52 -2.13
C LEU A 597 -44.79 -12.92 -1.54
N PRO A 598 -44.58 -13.96 -2.36
CA PRO A 598 -44.23 -15.30 -1.90
C PRO A 598 -43.00 -15.30 -0.98
N ILE A 599 -42.95 -16.24 -0.05
CA ILE A 599 -41.77 -16.47 0.79
C ILE A 599 -40.88 -17.54 0.16
N LEU A 600 -39.59 -17.42 0.40
CA LEU A 600 -38.57 -18.36 -0.04
C LEU A 600 -38.20 -19.31 1.10
N GLU A 601 -38.24 -20.60 0.83
CA GLU A 601 -37.70 -21.64 1.72
C GLU A 601 -36.55 -22.33 0.99
N LEU A 602 -35.48 -22.67 1.71
CA LEU A 602 -34.31 -23.32 1.12
C LEU A 602 -34.08 -24.71 1.69
N GLY A 603 -33.61 -25.65 0.89
CA GLY A 603 -32.86 -26.79 1.39
C GLY A 603 -31.38 -26.62 1.09
N VAL A 604 -30.52 -26.74 2.09
CA VAL A 604 -29.07 -26.62 1.89
C VAL A 604 -28.40 -27.96 2.15
N GLY A 605 -27.55 -28.37 1.20
CA GLY A 605 -26.67 -29.53 1.31
C GLY A 605 -25.21 -29.11 1.20
N ILE A 606 -24.38 -29.57 2.12
CA ILE A 606 -22.94 -29.31 2.16
C ILE A 606 -22.19 -30.63 2.02
N CYS A 607 -21.32 -30.71 1.01
CA CYS A 607 -20.54 -31.89 0.73
C CYS A 607 -19.05 -31.57 0.63
N TYR A 608 -18.24 -32.15 1.52
CA TYR A 608 -16.78 -32.11 1.41
C TYR A 608 -16.26 -33.32 0.63
N GLN A 609 -15.29 -33.05 -0.25
CA GLN A 609 -14.55 -34.05 -1.00
C GLN A 609 -13.04 -33.83 -0.80
N ASN A 610 -12.34 -34.87 -0.34
CA ASN A 610 -10.89 -34.87 -0.17
C ASN A 610 -10.16 -35.17 -1.51
N ALA A 611 -10.46 -34.40 -2.53
CA ALA A 611 -9.83 -34.45 -3.85
C ALA A 611 -10.07 -33.13 -4.59
N PRO A 612 -9.23 -32.75 -5.57
CA PRO A 612 -9.55 -31.65 -6.47
C PRO A 612 -10.83 -31.92 -7.28
N PRO A 613 -11.61 -30.87 -7.64
CA PRO A 613 -12.65 -31.00 -8.65
C PRO A 613 -12.02 -31.08 -10.06
N ALA A 614 -12.73 -31.70 -10.99
CA ALA A 614 -12.38 -31.66 -12.41
C ALA A 614 -13.03 -30.44 -13.08
N TYR A 615 -12.51 -30.00 -14.23
CA TYR A 615 -13.05 -28.89 -15.00
C TYR A 615 -13.19 -29.26 -16.47
N LEU A 616 -14.33 -28.93 -17.07
CA LEU A 616 -14.50 -28.83 -18.52
C LEU A 616 -14.31 -27.39 -18.96
N LEU A 617 -13.79 -27.21 -20.17
CA LEU A 617 -13.67 -25.92 -20.83
C LEU A 617 -14.71 -25.83 -21.93
N ASP A 618 -15.63 -24.87 -21.80
CA ASP A 618 -16.56 -24.47 -22.86
C ASP A 618 -16.22 -23.03 -23.27
N GLY A 619 -15.40 -22.89 -24.31
CA GLY A 619 -14.81 -21.62 -24.71
C GLY A 619 -13.97 -20.98 -23.59
N ARG A 620 -14.38 -19.80 -23.12
CA ARG A 620 -13.73 -19.09 -21.98
C ARG A 620 -14.35 -19.46 -20.61
N LYS A 621 -15.38 -20.30 -20.56
CA LYS A 621 -16.07 -20.68 -19.31
C LYS A 621 -15.54 -22.03 -18.79
N ARG A 622 -15.18 -22.06 -17.51
CA ARG A 622 -14.84 -23.29 -16.79
C ARG A 622 -16.09 -23.87 -16.16
N ILE A 623 -16.41 -25.13 -16.46
CA ILE A 623 -17.52 -25.87 -15.87
C ILE A 623 -16.95 -26.88 -14.89
N MET A 624 -17.28 -26.74 -13.60
CA MET A 624 -16.80 -27.65 -12.56
C MET A 624 -17.54 -28.99 -12.62
N ILE A 625 -16.79 -30.09 -12.60
CA ILE A 625 -17.32 -31.45 -12.43
C ILE A 625 -16.79 -32.01 -11.11
N SER A 626 -17.71 -32.42 -10.25
CA SER A 626 -17.35 -33.14 -9.02
C SER A 626 -18.49 -34.05 -8.56
N PRO A 627 -18.20 -35.27 -8.07
CA PRO A 627 -19.20 -36.11 -7.41
C PRO A 627 -19.83 -35.42 -6.18
N ALA A 628 -19.13 -34.46 -5.57
CA ALA A 628 -19.65 -33.67 -4.45
C ALA A 628 -20.86 -32.80 -4.83
N ILE A 629 -21.01 -32.45 -6.11
CA ILE A 629 -22.18 -31.69 -6.61
C ILE A 629 -23.44 -32.56 -6.51
N ASN A 630 -23.36 -33.78 -7.02
CA ASN A 630 -24.47 -34.74 -6.97
C ASN A 630 -24.82 -35.11 -5.52
N GLN A 631 -23.81 -35.25 -4.66
CA GLN A 631 -24.05 -35.52 -3.25
C GLN A 631 -24.67 -34.32 -2.54
N ALA A 632 -24.18 -33.10 -2.76
CA ALA A 632 -24.78 -31.88 -2.20
C ALA A 632 -26.24 -31.70 -2.63
N ASP A 633 -26.57 -32.04 -3.87
CA ASP A 633 -27.95 -32.08 -4.38
C ASP A 633 -28.84 -33.01 -3.55
N ARG A 634 -28.41 -34.26 -3.35
CA ARG A 634 -29.13 -35.24 -2.52
C ARG A 634 -29.36 -34.74 -1.09
N LEU A 635 -28.34 -34.18 -0.45
CA LEU A 635 -28.42 -33.62 0.91
C LEU A 635 -29.35 -32.41 0.97
N SER A 636 -29.37 -31.61 -0.10
CA SER A 636 -30.26 -30.47 -0.24
C SER A 636 -31.68 -30.86 -0.64
N SER A 637 -32.04 -32.15 -0.78
CA SER A 637 -33.36 -32.58 -1.30
C SER A 637 -34.45 -32.65 -0.22
N CYS A 638 -35.72 -32.57 -0.64
CA CYS A 638 -36.86 -32.76 0.25
C CYS A 638 -37.98 -33.55 -0.46
N LYS A 639 -38.35 -34.72 0.08
CA LYS A 639 -39.38 -35.58 -0.50
C LYS A 639 -40.76 -34.97 -0.25
N LYS A 640 -41.58 -34.85 -1.31
CA LYS A 640 -42.92 -34.21 -1.28
C LYS A 640 -43.84 -34.78 -0.20
N ILE A 641 -43.76 -36.09 0.06
CA ILE A 641 -44.61 -36.77 1.04
C ILE A 641 -44.28 -36.32 2.47
N LEU A 642 -43.00 -36.21 2.80
CA LEU A 642 -42.53 -35.70 4.10
C LEU A 642 -42.82 -34.21 4.26
N ARG A 643 -42.67 -33.42 3.18
CA ARG A 643 -43.02 -31.98 3.22
C ARG A 643 -44.50 -31.76 3.56
N ARG A 644 -45.40 -32.57 3.01
CA ARG A 644 -46.84 -32.52 3.32
C ARG A 644 -47.13 -32.97 4.74
N PHE A 645 -46.48 -34.04 5.21
CA PHE A 645 -46.64 -34.53 6.57
C PHE A 645 -46.22 -33.46 7.59
N TYR A 646 -45.01 -32.92 7.45
CA TYR A 646 -44.49 -31.90 8.36
C TYR A 646 -45.07 -30.49 8.15
N SER A 647 -45.75 -30.19 7.05
CA SER A 647 -46.52 -28.94 6.94
C SER A 647 -47.71 -28.89 7.92
N LYS A 648 -48.16 -30.05 8.43
CA LYS A 648 -49.31 -30.17 9.35
C LYS A 648 -48.88 -30.44 10.80
N ASN A 649 -47.61 -30.79 11.02
CA ASN A 649 -47.08 -31.21 12.31
C ASN A 649 -45.92 -30.29 12.70
N ALA A 650 -45.89 -29.82 13.95
CA ALA A 650 -44.76 -29.02 14.43
C ALA A 650 -43.46 -29.83 14.44
N THR A 651 -42.37 -29.25 13.94
CA THR A 651 -41.05 -29.87 13.90
C THR A 651 -40.08 -29.17 14.84
N ALA A 652 -39.35 -29.94 15.65
CA ALA A 652 -38.25 -29.42 16.46
C ALA A 652 -37.08 -28.91 15.61
N PHE A 653 -36.85 -29.56 14.46
CA PHE A 653 -35.73 -29.31 13.56
C PHE A 653 -36.17 -29.16 12.10
N ASN A 654 -35.27 -28.62 11.29
CA ASN A 654 -35.51 -28.33 9.88
C ASN A 654 -35.04 -29.46 8.94
N LEU A 655 -34.35 -30.46 9.52
CA LEU A 655 -33.82 -31.62 8.82
C LEU A 655 -34.18 -32.93 9.53
N TYR A 656 -34.77 -33.86 8.78
CA TYR A 656 -34.90 -35.28 9.17
C TYR A 656 -34.53 -36.19 8.01
N VAL A 657 -33.81 -37.25 8.32
CA VAL A 657 -33.37 -38.26 7.35
C VAL A 657 -33.92 -39.61 7.77
N TYR A 658 -34.64 -40.24 6.84
CA TYR A 658 -35.27 -41.53 7.00
C TYR A 658 -34.77 -42.51 5.94
N GLN A 659 -35.02 -43.79 6.20
CA GLN A 659 -34.80 -44.89 5.28
C GLN A 659 -36.11 -45.66 5.09
N THR A 660 -36.40 -46.10 3.87
CA THR A 660 -37.56 -46.99 3.61
C THR A 660 -37.29 -48.40 4.13
N PRO A 661 -38.28 -49.09 4.73
CA PRO A 661 -38.16 -50.49 5.10
C PRO A 661 -38.20 -51.38 3.86
N GLY A 662 -37.22 -52.27 3.67
CA GLY A 662 -37.29 -53.31 2.63
C GLY A 662 -35.95 -53.80 2.06
N ASN A 663 -35.72 -55.10 2.27
CA ASN A 663 -34.84 -56.10 1.66
C ASN A 663 -33.37 -55.76 1.34
N SER A 664 -32.51 -56.62 1.90
CA SER A 664 -31.10 -56.83 1.60
C SER A 664 -30.84 -57.35 0.18
N ASP A 665 -31.46 -56.75 -0.85
CA ASP A 665 -31.08 -56.94 -2.25
C ASP A 665 -30.33 -55.70 -2.72
N THR A 666 -29.04 -55.90 -2.97
CA THR A 666 -27.99 -54.91 -3.26
C THR A 666 -28.13 -54.17 -4.60
N THR A 667 -29.33 -53.91 -5.10
CA THR A 667 -29.56 -53.27 -6.42
C THR A 667 -30.16 -51.86 -6.37
N LEU A 668 -30.66 -51.39 -5.22
CA LEU A 668 -31.25 -50.05 -5.11
C LEU A 668 -30.18 -48.98 -4.85
N SER A 669 -30.33 -47.83 -5.51
CA SER A 669 -29.45 -46.67 -5.29
C SER A 669 -29.78 -45.95 -3.99
N ASP A 670 -28.80 -45.24 -3.40
CA ASP A 670 -28.99 -44.42 -2.20
C ASP A 670 -30.16 -43.40 -2.32
N ASP A 671 -30.56 -43.04 -3.54
CA ASP A 671 -31.66 -42.12 -3.85
C ASP A 671 -33.07 -42.73 -3.70
N GLU A 672 -33.15 -44.05 -3.78
CA GLU A 672 -34.37 -44.86 -3.64
C GLU A 672 -34.60 -45.30 -2.20
N ILE A 673 -33.52 -45.43 -1.42
CA ILE A 673 -33.53 -45.91 -0.04
C ILE A 673 -33.73 -44.76 0.98
N ILE A 674 -33.17 -43.57 0.71
CA ILE A 674 -33.17 -42.46 1.67
C ILE A 674 -34.28 -41.45 1.38
N LEU A 675 -35.06 -41.12 2.39
CA LEU A 675 -36.08 -40.07 2.36
C LEU A 675 -35.66 -38.89 3.23
N ARG A 676 -35.57 -37.69 2.64
CA ARG A 676 -35.19 -36.47 3.36
C ARG A 676 -36.35 -35.51 3.50
N TYR A 677 -36.50 -34.95 4.68
CA TYR A 677 -37.19 -33.69 4.91
C TYR A 677 -36.15 -32.62 5.18
N ASN A 678 -35.98 -31.67 4.27
CA ASN A 678 -35.05 -30.54 4.44
C ASN A 678 -35.77 -29.24 4.03
N VAL A 679 -36.24 -28.47 5.00
CA VAL A 679 -36.92 -27.17 4.76
C VAL A 679 -36.34 -26.15 5.72
N ASN A 680 -35.57 -25.20 5.18
CA ASN A 680 -34.66 -24.32 5.90
C ASN A 680 -33.65 -25.08 6.78
N GLY A 681 -33.31 -26.30 6.37
CA GLY A 681 -32.30 -27.15 6.99
C GLY A 681 -30.98 -27.07 6.24
N ILE A 682 -29.91 -27.48 6.93
CA ILE A 682 -28.56 -27.55 6.38
C ILE A 682 -28.00 -28.94 6.74
N GLU A 683 -27.87 -29.82 5.76
CA GLU A 683 -27.29 -31.16 5.96
C GLU A 683 -25.80 -31.15 5.56
N LEU A 684 -24.93 -31.65 6.44
CA LEU A 684 -23.51 -31.85 6.19
C LEU A 684 -23.19 -33.34 6.02
N ASN A 685 -22.44 -33.70 4.97
CA ASN A 685 -22.04 -35.09 4.78
C ASN A 685 -21.05 -35.57 5.86
N GLY A 686 -21.00 -36.89 6.09
CA GLY A 686 -20.17 -37.47 7.14
C GLY A 686 -18.66 -37.22 6.98
N THR A 687 -18.14 -37.16 5.74
CA THR A 687 -16.73 -36.79 5.49
C THR A 687 -16.48 -35.32 5.82
N GLY A 688 -17.45 -34.45 5.55
CA GLY A 688 -17.42 -33.05 5.95
C GLY A 688 -17.41 -32.88 7.46
N PHE A 689 -18.21 -33.64 8.21
CA PHE A 689 -18.15 -33.62 9.67
C PHE A 689 -16.77 -34.04 10.21
N LYS A 690 -16.17 -35.10 9.65
CA LYS A 690 -14.81 -35.53 10.02
C LYS A 690 -13.76 -34.46 9.73
N LYS A 691 -13.83 -33.83 8.54
CA LYS A 691 -12.95 -32.73 8.18
C LYS A 691 -13.16 -31.54 9.13
N LEU A 692 -14.39 -31.15 9.40
CA LEU A 692 -14.73 -30.06 10.32
C LEU A 692 -14.11 -30.26 11.71
N ALA A 693 -14.17 -31.48 12.26
CA ALA A 693 -13.54 -31.82 13.54
C ALA A 693 -12.00 -31.69 13.53
N SER A 694 -11.37 -31.69 12.35
CA SER A 694 -9.94 -31.39 12.19
C SER A 694 -9.65 -29.91 11.91
N GLU A 695 -10.64 -29.13 11.45
CA GLU A 695 -10.48 -27.69 11.17
C GLU A 695 -10.59 -26.86 12.45
N ILE A 696 -11.48 -27.25 13.37
CA ILE A 696 -11.81 -26.48 14.56
C ILE A 696 -11.95 -27.37 15.80
N ASP A 697 -11.72 -26.78 16.97
CA ASP A 697 -12.01 -27.42 18.25
C ASP A 697 -13.53 -27.59 18.44
N LEU A 698 -14.03 -28.79 18.09
CA LEU A 698 -15.43 -29.17 18.27
C LEU A 698 -15.62 -29.85 19.63
N LYS A 699 -16.47 -29.25 20.47
CA LYS A 699 -16.91 -29.81 21.74
C LYS A 699 -18.23 -30.53 21.57
N THR A 700 -18.27 -31.81 21.95
CA THR A 700 -19.49 -32.62 21.97
C THR A 700 -20.22 -32.46 23.29
N MET A 701 -21.54 -32.30 23.22
CA MET A 701 -22.41 -32.16 24.38
C MET A 701 -23.66 -33.01 24.18
N ASN A 702 -24.06 -33.75 25.22
CA ASN A 702 -25.39 -34.34 25.27
C ASN A 702 -26.29 -33.41 26.08
N CYS A 703 -27.26 -32.77 25.43
CA CYS A 703 -28.10 -31.76 26.04
C CYS A 703 -29.58 -32.11 25.98
N LEU A 704 -30.28 -31.78 27.05
CA LEU A 704 -31.73 -31.78 27.09
C LEU A 704 -32.18 -30.33 26.98
N VAL A 705 -32.82 -29.98 25.86
CA VAL A 705 -33.32 -28.61 25.60
C VAL A 705 -34.83 -28.71 25.40
N PRO A 706 -35.64 -28.68 26.47
CA PRO A 706 -37.08 -28.92 26.42
C PRO A 706 -37.84 -27.97 25.50
N GLU A 707 -37.29 -26.77 25.28
CA GLU A 707 -37.79 -25.74 24.35
C GLU A 707 -37.71 -26.17 22.88
N VAL A 708 -36.84 -27.14 22.56
CA VAL A 708 -36.61 -27.67 21.21
C VAL A 708 -37.24 -29.05 21.08
N GLN A 709 -36.86 -29.99 21.95
CA GLN A 709 -37.48 -31.32 22.04
C GLN A 709 -37.35 -31.92 23.44
N LYS A 710 -38.22 -32.88 23.75
CA LYS A 710 -38.29 -33.51 25.07
C LYS A 710 -37.23 -34.59 25.31
N ASP A 711 -36.59 -35.08 24.25
CA ASP A 711 -35.57 -36.11 24.33
C ASP A 711 -34.16 -35.48 24.25
N PRO A 712 -33.14 -36.08 24.88
CA PRO A 712 -31.76 -35.62 24.78
C PRO A 712 -31.27 -35.60 23.32
N ILE A 713 -30.49 -34.59 22.96
CA ILE A 713 -29.81 -34.46 21.67
C ILE A 713 -28.30 -34.41 21.86
N VAL A 714 -27.57 -34.93 20.87
CA VAL A 714 -26.12 -34.75 20.78
C VAL A 714 -25.83 -33.56 19.87
N ILE A 715 -25.15 -32.56 20.42
CA ILE A 715 -24.69 -31.40 19.67
C ILE A 715 -23.16 -31.29 19.69
N HIS A 716 -22.61 -30.71 18.64
CA HIS A 716 -21.20 -30.38 18.50
C HIS A 716 -21.08 -28.88 18.28
N THR A 717 -20.24 -28.19 19.04
CA THR A 717 -20.07 -26.73 18.91
C THR A 717 -18.61 -26.30 18.92
N GLY A 718 -18.31 -25.25 18.15
CA GLY A 718 -16.97 -24.69 18.03
C GLY A 718 -16.99 -23.28 17.44
N LYS A 719 -15.83 -22.64 17.39
CA LYS A 719 -15.64 -21.32 16.77
C LYS A 719 -14.69 -21.45 15.58
N PHE A 720 -14.97 -20.70 14.51
CA PHE A 720 -14.14 -20.68 13.30
C PHE A 720 -13.91 -19.24 12.80
N PRO A 721 -12.78 -18.96 12.14
CA PRO A 721 -12.48 -17.64 11.58
C PRO A 721 -13.02 -17.47 10.14
N LEU A 722 -13.56 -16.27 9.85
CA LEU A 722 -13.85 -15.81 8.50
C LEU A 722 -12.58 -15.34 7.76
N VAL A 723 -12.67 -15.11 6.45
CA VAL A 723 -11.56 -14.53 5.66
C VAL A 723 -11.16 -13.15 6.18
N THR A 724 -12.12 -12.41 6.72
CA THR A 724 -11.91 -11.08 7.31
C THR A 724 -11.22 -11.11 8.68
N GLY A 725 -11.05 -12.29 9.28
CA GLY A 725 -10.44 -12.47 10.61
C GLY A 725 -11.42 -12.39 11.79
N SER A 726 -12.71 -12.13 11.55
CA SER A 726 -13.73 -12.24 12.61
C SER A 726 -14.14 -13.69 12.86
N PHE A 727 -14.64 -13.99 14.06
CA PHE A 727 -15.02 -15.35 14.46
C PHE A 727 -16.54 -15.53 14.47
N GLN A 728 -16.98 -16.72 14.07
CA GLN A 728 -18.37 -17.16 14.21
C GLN A 728 -18.45 -18.48 14.98
N ARG A 729 -19.59 -18.70 15.63
CA ARG A 729 -19.89 -19.96 16.33
C ARG A 729 -20.74 -20.87 15.46
N LEU A 730 -20.41 -22.15 15.49
CA LEU A 730 -21.12 -23.22 14.83
C LEU A 730 -21.74 -24.17 15.86
N ILE A 731 -22.95 -24.65 15.57
CA ILE A 731 -23.64 -25.68 16.34
C ILE A 731 -24.15 -26.71 15.34
N LEU A 732 -23.80 -27.98 15.52
CA LEU A 732 -24.27 -29.09 14.72
C LEU A 732 -25.02 -30.07 15.60
N ARG A 733 -26.15 -30.60 15.12
CA ARG A 733 -26.83 -31.73 15.72
C ARG A 733 -26.44 -33.02 15.01
N GLU A 734 -26.13 -34.03 15.80
CA GLU A 734 -25.97 -35.40 15.35
C GLU A 734 -27.30 -36.15 15.54
N GLY A 735 -27.87 -36.65 14.44
CA GLY A 735 -29.14 -37.38 14.45
C GLY A 735 -29.00 -38.80 13.91
N TRP A 736 -29.82 -39.73 14.41
CA TRP A 736 -29.93 -41.08 13.87
C TRP A 736 -30.88 -41.11 12.69
N VAL A 737 -30.52 -41.83 11.63
CA VAL A 737 -31.44 -42.15 10.54
C VAL A 737 -32.42 -43.19 11.05
N HIS A 738 -33.70 -42.99 10.78
CA HIS A 738 -34.76 -43.91 11.21
C HIS A 738 -35.44 -44.60 10.04
N GLU A 739 -35.90 -45.83 10.25
CA GLU A 739 -36.78 -46.49 9.28
C GLU A 739 -38.18 -45.90 9.35
N LEU A 740 -38.73 -45.54 8.20
CA LEU A 740 -40.03 -44.91 8.07
C LEU A 740 -40.90 -45.69 7.08
N ASN A 741 -42.05 -46.17 7.54
CA ASN A 741 -43.05 -46.70 6.62
C ASN A 741 -43.61 -45.55 5.75
N PRO A 742 -43.40 -45.54 4.43
CA PRO A 742 -43.80 -44.43 3.57
C PRO A 742 -45.32 -44.30 3.41
N VAL A 743 -46.10 -45.31 3.83
CA VAL A 743 -47.57 -45.31 3.80
C VAL A 743 -48.14 -44.84 5.14
N THR A 744 -47.71 -45.43 6.26
CA THR A 744 -48.27 -45.10 7.59
C THR A 744 -47.59 -43.91 8.25
N MET A 745 -46.40 -43.50 7.77
CA MET A 745 -45.53 -42.50 8.40
C MET A 745 -45.06 -42.87 9.82
N GLU A 746 -45.15 -44.14 10.18
CA GLU A 746 -44.67 -44.63 11.47
C GLU A 746 -43.17 -44.93 11.40
N ILE A 747 -42.48 -44.52 12.48
CA ILE A 747 -41.06 -44.80 12.68
C ILE A 747 -40.92 -46.21 13.24
N LEU A 748 -40.24 -47.09 12.50
CA LEU A 748 -40.12 -48.52 12.82
C LEU A 748 -38.90 -48.82 13.71
N GLY A 749 -37.85 -48.00 13.64
CA GLY A 749 -36.62 -48.19 14.40
C GLY A 749 -35.49 -47.26 13.96
N SER A 750 -34.37 -47.30 14.67
CA SER A 750 -33.15 -46.57 14.29
C SER A 750 -32.24 -47.44 13.44
N VAL A 751 -31.70 -46.87 12.37
CA VAL A 751 -30.68 -47.48 11.54
C VAL A 751 -29.31 -47.10 12.10
N ASN A 752 -28.30 -47.96 11.98
CA ASN A 752 -26.92 -47.64 12.35
C ASN A 752 -26.25 -46.68 11.34
N ARG A 753 -26.88 -45.52 11.11
CA ARG A 753 -26.44 -44.44 10.22
C ARG A 753 -26.78 -43.12 10.88
N LYS A 754 -25.85 -42.18 10.87
CA LYS A 754 -26.02 -40.84 11.43
C LYS A 754 -26.06 -39.79 10.31
N TYR A 755 -26.74 -38.69 10.58
CA TYR A 755 -26.71 -37.48 9.76
C TYR A 755 -26.36 -36.27 10.63
N TYR A 756 -25.83 -35.22 10.00
CA TYR A 756 -25.36 -34.02 10.69
C TYR A 756 -26.13 -32.81 10.17
N GLU A 757 -26.84 -32.14 11.07
CA GLU A 757 -27.56 -30.89 10.77
C GLU A 757 -26.75 -29.71 11.30
N VAL A 758 -26.50 -28.69 10.48
CA VAL A 758 -26.03 -27.40 10.98
C VAL A 758 -27.22 -26.60 11.50
N CYS A 759 -27.25 -26.37 12.81
CA CYS A 759 -28.41 -25.83 13.51
C CYS A 759 -28.47 -24.30 13.44
N THR A 760 -29.68 -23.76 13.28
CA THR A 760 -29.98 -22.31 13.26
C THR A 760 -30.97 -21.88 14.35
N GLN A 761 -31.40 -22.82 15.20
CA GLN A 761 -32.39 -22.59 16.25
C GLN A 761 -31.84 -21.65 17.33
N LYS A 762 -32.61 -20.60 17.66
CA LYS A 762 -32.23 -19.61 18.67
C LYS A 762 -32.10 -20.21 20.08
N ALA A 763 -32.99 -21.12 20.46
CA ALA A 763 -32.97 -21.79 21.76
C ALA A 763 -31.67 -22.58 21.97
N LEU A 764 -31.20 -23.32 20.96
CA LEU A 764 -29.90 -24.02 21.02
C LEU A 764 -28.72 -23.07 21.16
N LYS A 765 -28.75 -21.95 20.43
CA LYS A 765 -27.72 -20.93 20.53
C LYS A 765 -27.64 -20.33 21.94
N GLN A 766 -28.79 -19.98 22.52
CA GLN A 766 -28.88 -19.45 23.89
C GLN A 766 -28.42 -20.48 24.93
N TYR A 767 -28.82 -21.74 24.79
CA TYR A 767 -28.40 -22.82 25.68
C TYR A 767 -26.88 -22.98 25.70
N VAL A 768 -26.24 -23.05 24.53
CA VAL A 768 -24.77 -23.15 24.42
C VAL A 768 -24.06 -21.91 25.00
N GLU A 769 -24.59 -20.71 24.74
CA GLU A 769 -24.03 -19.46 25.31
C GLU A 769 -24.11 -19.40 26.84
N ASN A 770 -25.19 -19.92 27.43
CA ASN A 770 -25.36 -19.95 28.89
C ASN A 770 -24.42 -20.98 29.55
N HIS A 771 -24.31 -22.18 28.99
CA HIS A 771 -23.44 -23.21 29.56
C HIS A 771 -21.95 -22.86 29.51
N GLU A 772 -21.51 -22.11 28.51
CA GLU A 772 -20.12 -21.63 28.47
C GLU A 772 -19.83 -20.55 29.51
N LYS A 773 -20.79 -19.66 29.80
CA LYS A 773 -20.65 -18.65 30.86
C LYS A 773 -20.52 -19.31 32.23
N GLU A 774 -21.30 -20.35 32.50
CA GLU A 774 -21.20 -21.12 33.75
C GLU A 774 -19.87 -21.89 33.85
N SER A 775 -19.34 -22.37 32.73
CA SER A 775 -18.05 -23.09 32.66
C SER A 775 -16.81 -22.19 32.76
N SER A 776 -16.96 -20.86 32.62
CA SER A 776 -15.85 -19.88 32.69
C SER A 776 -15.81 -19.08 34.00
N VAL A 777 -16.67 -19.42 34.96
CA VAL A 777 -16.74 -18.86 36.32
C VAL A 777 -16.04 -19.78 37.36
N TYR A 778 -15.40 -20.86 36.93
CA TYR A 778 -14.60 -21.76 37.77
C TYR A 778 -13.11 -21.73 37.45
#